data_AF-A0A7X0ICB5-F1
#
_entry.id   AF-A0A7X0ICB5-F1
#
_cell.length_a   1.000
_cell.length_b   1.000
_cell.length_c   1.000
_cell.angle_alpha   90.00
_cell.angle_beta   90.00
_cell.angle_gamma   90.00
#
_symmetry.space_group_name_H-M   'P 1'
#
loop_
_entity.id
_entity.type
_entity.pdbx_description
1 polymer ?
#
loop_
_entity_poly.entity_id
_entity_poly.type
_entity_poly.pdbx_seq_one_letter_code
_entity_poly.pdbx_strand_id
1 'polypeptide(L)'
;MNEPVSGTFRDPGLPLPARIADLLSRLTLDEKLGLLHQYQAAVPRLGVGPFRTGTEALHGLAWLGPATVFPQAIGLASTWDPDLVREVGSATGEEVVAFHRKDPAGAGLNVWAPVVNPLRDPRWGRNEEGYSEDPWLTGVMGTSFARGLRGEHRVLRTAPTLKHFLAYNNETDRCVTSSNLPPRVLHEYELAAFRPAVQAGAAVSLMPSYNLVNGRPAMLSPLINDVVRGWTPGDLLVVSDAYAPANLTGLQDYYEDPPAAYAAAVRAGTDSFTQDDDRPEATLGHLRTALTRGLLDEDDVDIAARHALSIRFRLGEFDPATPYDDITEEVVNRPEHQALARRAATRSFVLLKNDGVLPLRGPVKVAVIGQLADTLMEDWYSGTLPYAVTARAGLAERCETEFCEGVDRVALHAPGGPVTAAEDLGGGPLTVRHGAEPRTTWFDLFDWGGGAYALRAVANGRYVSAGDDGVLVNDQPGPNGWEVRQTFRLDERPRGALALRHISTGRHVELAKDGTLRLAEDPDAAVVLTLEPVASGAEAAAELAARSDVAVVVAGDHPLVNGRETEDRADLALPPAQEALVRAVHAANPATVLVVSSGYPFAVPALHAELPAILWSSHGGQEYGHALADVLFGDADPAGRLTQTWYRSARELPDLFDYDIIATDATYMYYRGTPLYPFGHGESYARFAYSGLELSAETVGPDDVLTVRLTVTNTGQLPGEEVVQLYTRQRRSRVKQPLRRLRGFARVRLAPGESRGVTLALKVADLAFWDVTRGRFVVEDAPHAVLVGRSSGDIRLCGRFTVAGERIPPRDPYARPLEAVDNDEYDGIVLCDAGRVTGDAVRGAVPGAWIAFREVDFAGGAAACALTVTSTEGGVVTLRLDDPLFGPVAGALSVAPSRDRYDLVPVATPLDGAAGVHDLYVVFESEGVTVRDAAFTEAAVPGPAPVTRGSKQGAKAAAGTRQGPMRKAARGAPRGTAEGPR
;
A
#
# COMPACT_ATOMS: atom_id res chain seq x y z
N MET A 1 13.38 40.14 24.05
CA MET A 1 14.39 39.30 23.37
C MET A 1 15.41 38.91 24.42
N ASN A 2 15.33 37.70 24.95
CA ASN A 2 16.35 37.18 25.86
C ASN A 2 17.52 36.71 25.01
N GLU A 3 18.75 37.06 25.39
CA GLU A 3 19.96 36.50 24.77
C GLU A 3 19.89 34.96 24.79
N PRO A 4 20.25 34.26 23.71
CA PRO A 4 20.28 32.80 23.72
C PRO A 4 21.24 32.32 24.80
N VAL A 5 20.76 31.44 25.69
CA VAL A 5 21.59 30.81 26.73
C VAL A 5 22.79 30.15 26.06
N SER A 6 24.00 30.56 26.43
CA SER A 6 25.24 29.92 25.98
C SER A 6 25.24 28.44 26.42
N GLY A 7 25.36 27.50 25.48
CA GLY A 7 25.31 26.07 25.77
C GLY A 7 26.01 25.24 24.71
N THR A 8 26.56 24.10 25.13
CA THR A 8 27.28 23.16 24.25
C THR A 8 26.41 22.59 23.14
N PHE A 9 25.09 22.51 23.32
CA PHE A 9 24.18 22.04 22.27
C PHE A 9 24.14 22.95 21.02
N ARG A 10 24.52 24.22 21.13
CA ARG A 10 24.58 25.15 19.98
C ARG A 10 25.93 25.14 19.25
N ASP A 11 26.92 24.37 19.72
CA ASP A 11 28.23 24.27 19.05
C ASP A 11 28.20 23.17 17.96
N PRO A 12 28.18 23.52 16.66
CA PRO A 12 28.14 22.54 15.57
C PRO A 12 29.45 21.74 15.41
N GLY A 13 30.52 22.12 16.13
CA GLY A 13 31.79 21.41 16.19
C GLY A 13 31.80 20.21 17.15
N LEU A 14 30.81 20.10 18.04
CA LEU A 14 30.70 18.96 18.96
C LEU A 14 29.97 17.75 18.33
N PRO A 15 30.25 16.52 18.79
CA PRO A 15 29.50 15.34 18.37
C PRO A 15 28.00 15.48 18.62
N LEU A 16 27.18 15.10 17.63
CA LEU A 16 25.71 15.20 17.70
C LEU A 16 25.12 14.57 18.98
N PRO A 17 25.52 13.35 19.41
CA PRO A 17 24.99 12.77 20.65
C PRO A 17 25.24 13.61 21.90
N ALA A 18 26.37 14.33 21.96
CA ALA A 18 26.69 15.20 23.09
C ALA A 18 25.83 16.48 23.08
N ARG A 19 25.57 17.04 21.90
CA ARG A 19 24.67 18.19 21.73
C ARG A 19 23.23 17.84 22.13
N ILE A 20 22.74 16.68 21.70
CA ILE A 20 21.40 16.19 22.06
C ILE A 20 21.31 15.96 23.57
N ALA A 21 22.29 15.28 24.17
CA ALA A 21 22.30 15.00 25.60
C ALA A 21 22.32 16.29 26.45
N ASP A 22 23.10 17.31 26.05
CA ASP A 22 23.10 18.61 26.73
C ASP A 22 21.73 19.29 26.65
N LEU A 23 21.09 19.34 25.48
CA LEU A 23 19.75 19.93 25.36
C LEU A 23 18.69 19.13 26.15
N LEU A 24 18.70 17.81 26.03
CA LEU A 24 17.75 16.93 26.71
C LEU A 24 17.86 17.07 28.24
N SER A 25 19.08 17.13 28.79
CA SER A 25 19.31 17.34 30.23
C SER A 25 18.82 18.68 30.77
N ARG A 26 18.60 19.65 29.88
CA ARG A 26 18.12 20.99 30.23
C ARG A 26 16.62 21.10 30.18
N LEU A 27 15.90 20.22 29.50
CA LEU A 27 14.43 20.23 29.37
C LEU A 27 13.78 19.74 30.66
N THR A 28 12.62 20.32 31.01
CA THR A 28 11.76 19.74 32.06
C THR A 28 10.99 18.55 31.49
N LEU A 29 10.44 17.70 32.36
CA LEU A 29 9.58 16.59 31.92
C LEU A 29 8.40 17.05 31.04
N ASP A 30 7.73 18.15 31.41
CA ASP A 30 6.63 18.69 30.61
C ASP A 30 7.08 19.19 29.23
N GLU A 31 8.27 19.78 29.14
CA GLU A 31 8.84 20.20 27.86
C GLU A 31 9.25 19.01 26.99
N LYS A 32 9.80 17.93 27.60
CA LYS A 32 10.09 16.67 26.90
C LYS A 32 8.82 16.06 26.34
N LEU A 33 7.75 15.96 27.15
CA LEU A 33 6.44 15.49 26.70
C LEU A 33 5.88 16.33 25.56
N GLY A 34 6.07 17.66 25.60
CA GLY A 34 5.65 18.57 24.51
C GLY A 34 6.31 18.29 23.15
N LEU A 35 7.35 17.46 23.09
CA LEU A 35 8.00 17.02 21.85
C LEU A 35 7.38 15.76 21.24
N LEU A 36 6.51 15.05 21.96
CA LEU A 36 5.89 13.79 21.51
C LEU A 36 4.59 14.01 20.73
N HIS A 37 4.16 15.25 20.50
CA HIS A 37 2.99 15.57 19.69
C HIS A 37 3.41 16.09 18.31
N GLN A 38 2.56 15.89 17.29
CA GLN A 38 2.81 16.36 15.93
C GLN A 38 3.19 17.85 15.88
N TYR A 39 2.44 18.67 16.60
CA TYR A 39 2.73 20.08 16.80
C TYR A 39 3.49 20.24 18.11
N GLN A 40 4.82 20.32 18.01
CA GLN A 40 5.71 20.44 19.15
C GLN A 40 5.79 21.90 19.59
N ALA A 41 5.53 22.13 20.87
CA ALA A 41 5.60 23.46 21.46
C ALA A 41 7.03 24.02 21.45
N ALA A 42 7.15 25.34 21.28
CA ALA A 42 8.41 26.04 21.48
C ALA A 42 8.86 25.94 22.95
N VAL A 43 10.18 26.01 23.20
CA VAL A 43 10.75 26.15 24.55
C VAL A 43 11.51 27.48 24.64
N PRO A 44 10.80 28.60 24.93
CA PRO A 44 11.38 29.95 24.84
C PRO A 44 12.60 30.17 25.74
N ARG A 45 12.65 29.55 26.92
CA ARG A 45 13.78 29.71 27.86
C ARG A 45 15.11 29.14 27.32
N LEU A 46 15.03 28.19 26.39
CA LEU A 46 16.20 27.56 25.74
C LEU A 46 16.38 28.07 24.29
N GLY A 47 15.46 28.90 23.80
CA GLY A 47 15.44 29.37 22.42
C GLY A 47 15.26 28.24 21.41
N VAL A 48 14.42 27.25 21.75
CA VAL A 48 14.02 26.15 20.87
C VAL A 48 12.69 26.53 20.21
N GLY A 49 12.61 26.47 18.89
CA GLY A 49 11.43 26.87 18.13
C GLY A 49 10.27 25.87 18.24
N PRO A 50 9.07 26.20 17.73
CA PRO A 50 8.06 25.18 17.46
C PRO A 50 8.56 24.26 16.33
N PHE A 51 8.06 23.03 16.30
CA PHE A 51 8.38 22.08 15.23
C PHE A 51 7.13 21.28 14.88
N ARG A 52 6.96 20.96 13.58
CA ARG A 52 5.85 20.14 13.11
C ARG A 52 6.39 18.89 12.44
N THR A 53 5.93 17.72 12.87
CA THR A 53 6.13 16.48 12.11
C THR A 53 5.07 16.37 11.02
N GLY A 54 5.49 16.20 9.77
CA GLY A 54 4.58 15.95 8.67
C GLY A 54 4.39 17.10 7.71
N THR A 55 4.62 16.79 6.45
CA THR A 55 4.28 17.55 5.25
C THR A 55 4.29 16.55 4.12
N GLU A 56 3.21 16.49 3.34
CA GLU A 56 3.11 15.52 2.26
C GLU A 56 3.93 15.95 1.05
N ALA A 57 4.64 14.97 0.48
CA ALA A 57 5.66 15.20 -0.54
C ALA A 57 5.77 14.01 -1.52
N LEU A 58 4.67 13.29 -1.78
CA LEU A 58 4.69 11.98 -2.44
C LEU A 58 5.28 12.03 -3.85
N HIS A 59 4.90 13.05 -4.64
CA HIS A 59 5.39 13.28 -6.01
C HIS A 59 5.40 14.78 -6.36
N GLY A 60 5.81 15.59 -5.39
CA GLY A 60 5.59 17.04 -5.37
C GLY A 60 5.09 17.46 -4.00
N LEU A 61 5.20 18.74 -3.65
CA LEU A 61 4.64 19.26 -2.40
C LEU A 61 3.11 19.24 -2.48
N ALA A 62 2.44 18.67 -1.49
CA ALA A 62 0.97 18.57 -1.46
C ALA A 62 0.32 19.58 -0.50
N TRP A 63 -0.99 19.83 -0.70
CA TRP A 63 -1.91 20.57 0.19
C TRP A 63 -1.67 22.07 0.44
N LEU A 64 -0.44 22.57 0.24
CA LEU A 64 -0.07 23.93 0.63
C LEU A 64 -0.32 24.99 -0.45
N GLY A 65 -0.86 24.59 -1.60
CA GLY A 65 -1.18 25.47 -2.73
C GLY A 65 -0.40 25.11 -4.00
N PRO A 66 -0.28 26.06 -4.96
CA PRO A 66 0.39 25.81 -6.22
C PRO A 66 1.88 25.45 -6.06
N ALA A 67 2.26 24.28 -6.57
CA ALA A 67 3.62 23.74 -6.53
C ALA A 67 3.85 22.81 -7.75
N THR A 68 5.09 22.44 -8.07
CA THR A 68 5.32 21.55 -9.22
C THR A 68 4.67 20.18 -8.97
N VAL A 69 3.84 19.72 -9.90
CA VAL A 69 3.21 18.40 -9.85
C VAL A 69 3.89 17.47 -10.85
N PHE A 70 4.59 16.45 -10.32
CA PHE A 70 5.25 15.39 -11.10
C PHE A 70 4.30 14.20 -11.32
N PRO A 71 4.64 13.24 -12.21
CA PRO A 71 3.92 11.99 -12.29
C PRO A 71 3.80 11.30 -10.93
N GLN A 72 2.69 10.59 -10.71
CA GLN A 72 2.52 9.73 -9.53
C GLN A 72 3.69 8.75 -9.35
N ALA A 73 3.88 8.25 -8.13
CA ALA A 73 5.02 7.41 -7.76
C ALA A 73 5.15 6.17 -8.67
N ILE A 74 4.04 5.54 -9.05
CA ILE A 74 4.04 4.40 -9.97
C ILE A 74 4.54 4.78 -11.38
N GLY A 75 4.25 6.00 -11.83
CA GLY A 75 4.79 6.57 -13.08
C GLY A 75 6.28 6.87 -12.98
N LEU A 76 6.72 7.47 -11.88
CA LEU A 76 8.14 7.70 -11.59
C LEU A 76 8.93 6.39 -11.56
N ALA A 77 8.39 5.35 -10.94
CA ALA A 77 9.00 4.01 -10.94
C ALA A 77 9.12 3.42 -12.34
N SER A 78 8.10 3.65 -13.19
CA SER A 78 8.04 3.14 -14.55
C SER A 78 9.07 3.80 -15.49
N THR A 79 9.74 4.86 -15.05
CA THR A 79 10.93 5.39 -15.74
C THR A 79 12.14 4.47 -15.64
N TRP A 80 12.19 3.55 -14.66
CA TRP A 80 13.38 2.72 -14.39
C TRP A 80 14.68 3.55 -14.32
N ASP A 81 14.58 4.75 -13.76
CA ASP A 81 15.64 5.76 -13.71
C ASP A 81 15.76 6.34 -12.29
N PRO A 82 16.54 5.69 -11.41
CA PRO A 82 16.70 6.15 -10.02
C PRO A 82 17.33 7.54 -9.92
N ASP A 83 18.15 7.94 -10.89
CA ASP A 83 18.73 9.29 -10.90
C ASP A 83 17.66 10.35 -11.20
N LEU A 84 16.78 10.10 -12.16
CA LEU A 84 15.64 10.98 -12.43
C LEU A 84 14.70 11.07 -11.22
N VAL A 85 14.40 9.95 -10.56
CA VAL A 85 13.58 9.93 -9.34
C VAL A 85 14.23 10.74 -8.20
N ARG A 86 15.56 10.67 -8.07
CA ARG A 86 16.33 11.49 -7.12
C ARG A 86 16.29 12.98 -7.45
N GLU A 87 16.35 13.35 -8.73
CA GLU A 87 16.18 14.73 -9.18
C GLU A 87 14.79 15.27 -8.83
N VAL A 88 13.74 14.48 -9.04
CA VAL A 88 12.36 14.83 -8.63
C VAL A 88 12.30 15.05 -7.11
N GLY A 89 12.81 14.11 -6.31
CA GLY A 89 12.87 14.28 -4.85
C GLY A 89 13.65 15.53 -4.42
N SER A 90 14.72 15.89 -5.15
CA SER A 90 15.48 17.13 -4.88
C SER A 90 14.64 18.37 -5.14
N ALA A 91 13.95 18.44 -6.28
CA ALA A 91 13.07 19.56 -6.62
C ALA A 91 11.94 19.70 -5.59
N THR A 92 11.28 18.59 -5.24
CA THR A 92 10.25 18.55 -4.18
C THR A 92 10.80 19.06 -2.84
N GLY A 93 12.00 18.62 -2.43
CA GLY A 93 12.61 19.06 -1.19
C GLY A 93 12.97 20.56 -1.17
N GLU A 94 13.33 21.15 -2.31
CA GLU A 94 13.57 22.60 -2.43
C GLU A 94 12.27 23.39 -2.25
N GLU A 95 11.18 22.92 -2.87
CA GLU A 95 9.86 23.56 -2.72
C GLU A 95 9.32 23.42 -1.29
N VAL A 96 9.50 22.26 -0.63
CA VAL A 96 9.18 22.10 0.80
C VAL A 96 9.91 23.14 1.66
N VAL A 97 11.20 23.36 1.43
CA VAL A 97 11.97 24.38 2.18
C VAL A 97 11.44 25.79 1.90
N ALA A 98 11.09 26.11 0.65
CA ALA A 98 10.51 27.41 0.32
C ALA A 98 9.20 27.68 1.08
N PHE A 99 8.30 26.70 1.15
CA PHE A 99 7.06 26.79 1.92
C PHE A 99 7.30 26.83 3.43
N HIS A 100 8.25 26.03 3.94
CA HIS A 100 8.66 26.08 5.35
C HIS A 100 9.16 27.46 5.76
N ARG A 101 9.94 28.15 4.92
CA ARG A 101 10.42 29.51 5.25
C ARG A 101 9.30 30.54 5.28
N LYS A 102 8.30 30.37 4.43
CA LYS A 102 7.11 31.22 4.38
C LYS A 102 6.24 31.02 5.62
N ASP A 103 5.99 29.77 5.99
CA ASP A 103 5.17 29.39 7.15
C ASP A 103 5.75 28.14 7.85
N PRO A 104 6.67 28.32 8.81
CA PRO A 104 7.29 27.20 9.52
C PRO A 104 6.31 26.38 10.37
N ALA A 105 5.15 26.94 10.72
CA ALA A 105 4.11 26.24 11.47
C ALA A 105 3.20 25.43 10.53
N GLY A 106 2.91 25.97 9.34
CA GLY A 106 2.10 25.34 8.31
C GLY A 106 2.82 24.29 7.44
N ALA A 107 4.15 24.35 7.34
CA ALA A 107 4.95 23.40 6.57
C ALA A 107 6.13 22.87 7.41
N GLY A 108 6.10 21.59 7.77
CA GLY A 108 7.18 20.92 8.49
C GLY A 108 8.27 20.39 7.56
N LEU A 109 9.52 20.37 8.03
CA LEU A 109 10.62 19.76 7.26
C LEU A 109 10.72 18.24 7.44
N ASN A 110 9.93 17.63 8.33
CA ASN A 110 9.73 16.19 8.35
C ASN A 110 8.63 15.82 7.35
N VAL A 111 9.00 15.15 6.26
CA VAL A 111 8.12 14.90 5.12
C VAL A 111 7.63 13.45 5.11
N TRP A 112 6.35 13.24 4.80
CA TRP A 112 5.67 11.94 4.83
C TRP A 112 5.75 11.20 3.49
N ALA A 113 6.98 11.02 3.00
CA ALA A 113 7.28 10.29 1.79
C ALA A 113 8.70 9.68 1.89
N PRO A 114 8.99 8.61 1.13
CA PRO A 114 8.11 7.89 0.20
C PRO A 114 7.21 6.80 0.82
N VAL A 115 6.17 6.38 0.07
CA VAL A 115 5.44 5.13 0.29
C VAL A 115 6.24 3.96 -0.31
N VAL A 116 6.60 2.98 0.51
CA VAL A 116 7.44 1.84 0.09
C VAL A 116 6.78 0.48 0.31
N ASN A 117 5.46 0.46 0.53
CA ASN A 117 4.71 -0.79 0.52
C ASN A 117 4.77 -1.40 -0.89
N PRO A 118 5.18 -2.68 -1.05
CA PRO A 118 5.15 -3.34 -2.34
C PRO A 118 3.74 -3.45 -2.91
N LEU A 119 3.58 -3.28 -4.22
CA LEU A 119 2.28 -3.35 -4.92
C LEU A 119 1.82 -4.81 -5.11
N ARG A 120 1.52 -5.50 -4.00
CA ARG A 120 1.14 -6.92 -4.00
C ARG A 120 -0.12 -7.19 -4.83
N ASP A 121 -1.16 -6.40 -4.61
CA ASP A 121 -2.48 -6.59 -5.21
C ASP A 121 -2.92 -5.30 -5.92
N PRO A 122 -3.18 -5.33 -7.23
CA PRO A 122 -3.49 -4.15 -8.02
C PRO A 122 -4.88 -3.54 -7.72
N ARG A 123 -5.66 -4.14 -6.82
CA ARG A 123 -6.91 -3.57 -6.32
C ARG A 123 -6.73 -2.61 -5.15
N TRP A 124 -5.56 -2.60 -4.52
CA TRP A 124 -5.30 -1.75 -3.35
C TRP A 124 -5.59 -0.28 -3.69
N GLY A 125 -6.45 0.38 -2.91
CA GLY A 125 -6.86 1.77 -3.18
C GLY A 125 -5.75 2.82 -3.15
N ARG A 126 -4.51 2.50 -2.75
CA ARG A 126 -3.38 3.43 -2.82
C ARG A 126 -2.27 2.93 -3.73
N ASN A 127 -2.64 2.12 -4.72
CA ASN A 127 -1.68 1.51 -5.65
C ASN A 127 -0.83 2.54 -6.39
N GLU A 128 -1.39 3.71 -6.69
CA GLU A 128 -0.71 4.83 -7.36
C GLU A 128 0.45 5.42 -6.55
N GLU A 129 0.44 5.24 -5.23
CA GLU A 129 1.43 5.80 -4.32
C GLU A 129 2.68 4.93 -4.20
N GLY A 130 2.59 3.64 -4.53
CA GLY A 130 3.72 2.72 -4.49
C GLY A 130 4.56 2.73 -5.77
N TYR A 131 5.74 2.13 -5.70
CA TYR A 131 6.69 2.09 -6.82
C TYR A 131 6.61 0.79 -7.62
N SER A 132 6.49 -0.36 -6.96
CA SER A 132 6.57 -1.66 -7.64
C SER A 132 6.02 -2.81 -6.79
N GLU A 133 5.55 -3.88 -7.47
CA GLU A 133 5.30 -5.18 -6.82
C GLU A 133 6.61 -5.92 -6.46
N ASP A 134 7.77 -5.47 -6.95
CA ASP A 134 9.06 -6.03 -6.61
C ASP A 134 9.70 -5.26 -5.43
N PRO A 135 10.05 -5.93 -4.32
CA PRO A 135 10.54 -5.24 -3.12
C PRO A 135 11.92 -4.61 -3.35
N TRP A 136 12.75 -5.18 -4.24
CA TRP A 136 14.06 -4.62 -4.55
C TRP A 136 13.93 -3.33 -5.39
N LEU A 137 13.08 -3.33 -6.42
CA LEU A 137 12.82 -2.14 -7.23
C LEU A 137 12.15 -1.03 -6.40
N THR A 138 11.20 -1.39 -5.54
CA THR A 138 10.58 -0.45 -4.58
C THR A 138 11.64 0.16 -3.66
N GLY A 139 12.53 -0.66 -3.10
CA GLY A 139 13.65 -0.19 -2.28
C GLY A 139 14.59 0.76 -3.04
N VAL A 140 14.91 0.46 -4.30
CA VAL A 140 15.78 1.31 -5.15
C VAL A 140 15.12 2.67 -5.43
N MET A 141 13.86 2.69 -5.87
CA MET A 141 13.16 3.93 -6.22
C MET A 141 12.86 4.78 -4.99
N GLY A 142 12.34 4.17 -3.92
CA GLY A 142 12.07 4.85 -2.65
C GLY A 142 13.35 5.43 -2.04
N THR A 143 14.46 4.69 -2.03
CA THR A 143 15.75 5.22 -1.56
C THR A 143 16.19 6.44 -2.38
N SER A 144 16.01 6.39 -3.70
CA SER A 144 16.42 7.47 -4.59
C SER A 144 15.61 8.75 -4.36
N PHE A 145 14.28 8.62 -4.24
CA PHE A 145 13.40 9.73 -3.94
C PHE A 145 13.69 10.34 -2.56
N ALA A 146 13.77 9.50 -1.52
CA ALA A 146 14.12 9.91 -0.17
C ALA A 146 15.48 10.63 -0.12
N ARG A 147 16.47 10.14 -0.88
CA ARG A 147 17.79 10.79 -0.95
C ARG A 147 17.72 12.17 -1.58
N GLY A 148 16.90 12.35 -2.62
CA GLY A 148 16.61 13.66 -3.21
C GLY A 148 16.00 14.63 -2.19
N LEU A 149 14.95 14.19 -1.49
CA LEU A 149 14.29 14.98 -0.45
C LEU A 149 15.26 15.38 0.68
N ARG A 150 16.06 14.43 1.14
CA ARG A 150 17.04 14.59 2.22
C ARG A 150 18.15 15.59 1.86
N GLY A 151 18.55 15.65 0.59
CA GLY A 151 19.75 16.33 0.14
C GLY A 151 21.04 15.56 0.51
N GLU A 152 22.17 15.95 -0.08
CA GLU A 152 23.46 15.25 0.07
C GLU A 152 24.34 15.79 1.22
N HIS A 153 23.98 16.94 1.81
CA HIS A 153 24.78 17.54 2.88
C HIS A 153 24.62 16.78 4.22
N ARG A 154 25.52 17.07 5.19
CA ARG A 154 25.42 16.56 6.57
C ARG A 154 24.13 17.06 7.24
N VAL A 155 23.83 18.34 7.05
CA VAL A 155 22.55 18.97 7.40
C VAL A 155 21.52 18.53 6.36
N LEU A 156 20.42 17.97 6.83
CA LEU A 156 19.31 17.48 6.03
C LEU A 156 18.53 18.68 5.48
N ARG A 157 18.11 18.61 4.21
CA ARG A 157 17.19 19.57 3.59
C ARG A 157 15.79 19.36 4.13
N THR A 158 15.34 18.11 4.09
CA THR A 158 14.13 17.60 4.73
C THR A 158 14.47 16.29 5.44
N ALA A 159 13.56 15.80 6.28
CA ALA A 159 13.67 14.53 6.98
C ALA A 159 12.62 13.54 6.44
N PRO A 160 12.96 12.70 5.44
CA PRO A 160 12.01 11.77 4.82
C PRO A 160 11.55 10.67 5.78
N THR A 161 10.26 10.36 5.71
CA THR A 161 9.55 9.37 6.53
C THR A 161 9.04 8.25 5.63
N LEU A 162 9.58 7.04 5.79
CA LEU A 162 9.04 5.87 5.10
C LEU A 162 7.68 5.51 5.65
N LYS A 163 6.73 5.19 4.77
CA LYS A 163 5.40 4.74 5.17
C LYS A 163 4.89 3.62 4.25
N HIS A 164 3.99 2.76 4.69
CA HIS A 164 3.43 2.61 6.04
C HIS A 164 3.89 1.29 6.63
N PHE A 165 4.59 1.32 7.77
CA PHE A 165 5.22 0.18 8.39
C PHE A 165 4.21 -0.59 9.27
N LEU A 166 3.68 -1.73 8.85
CA LEU A 166 4.07 -2.54 7.70
C LEU A 166 2.89 -3.33 7.12
N ALA A 167 3.10 -3.90 5.93
CA ALA A 167 2.12 -4.72 5.22
C ALA A 167 0.75 -4.06 5.10
N TYR A 168 0.76 -2.83 4.59
CA TYR A 168 -0.41 -2.00 4.40
C TYR A 168 -0.68 -1.87 2.91
N ASN A 169 -1.51 -2.77 2.38
CA ASN A 169 -1.91 -2.83 0.97
C ASN A 169 -3.41 -3.18 0.81
N ASN A 170 -4.25 -2.68 1.71
CA ASN A 170 -5.71 -2.63 1.57
C ASN A 170 -6.27 -1.44 2.36
N GLU A 171 -7.35 -0.85 1.87
CA GLU A 171 -8.04 0.28 2.48
C GLU A 171 -9.36 -0.12 3.17
N THR A 172 -10.01 -1.16 2.64
CA THR A 172 -11.26 -1.70 3.16
C THR A 172 -11.02 -2.20 4.58
N ASP A 173 -11.76 -1.67 5.54
CA ASP A 173 -11.63 -1.99 6.97
C ASP A 173 -10.17 -1.90 7.47
N ARG A 174 -9.38 -0.95 6.92
CA ARG A 174 -7.94 -0.82 7.15
C ARG A 174 -7.47 -0.78 8.59
N CYS A 175 -8.31 -0.33 9.52
CA CYS A 175 -7.94 -0.23 10.93
C CYS A 175 -8.09 -1.57 11.67
N VAL A 176 -8.91 -2.51 11.17
CA VAL A 176 -9.30 -3.74 11.88
C VAL A 176 -8.95 -5.02 11.13
N THR A 177 -8.56 -4.90 9.86
CA THR A 177 -8.05 -6.02 9.07
C THR A 177 -6.64 -6.41 9.51
N SER A 178 -6.34 -7.70 9.46
CA SER A 178 -5.04 -8.26 9.83
C SER A 178 -4.30 -8.79 8.61
N SER A 179 -3.15 -8.20 8.32
CA SER A 179 -2.21 -8.69 7.32
C SER A 179 -1.45 -9.87 7.91
N ASN A 180 -1.77 -11.09 7.44
CA ASN A 180 -1.10 -12.30 7.90
C ASN A 180 0.21 -12.47 7.15
N LEU A 181 1.33 -12.29 7.85
CA LEU A 181 2.68 -12.36 7.31
C LEU A 181 3.43 -13.54 7.93
N PRO A 182 3.56 -14.66 7.21
CA PRO A 182 4.53 -15.68 7.57
C PRO A 182 5.95 -15.10 7.57
N PRO A 183 6.87 -15.64 8.39
CA PRO A 183 8.23 -15.07 8.56
C PRO A 183 8.98 -14.87 7.24
N ARG A 184 8.81 -15.79 6.27
CA ARG A 184 9.42 -15.64 4.95
C ARG A 184 8.90 -14.42 4.19
N VAL A 185 7.59 -14.19 4.20
CA VAL A 185 6.99 -13.02 3.52
C VAL A 185 7.44 -11.73 4.22
N LEU A 186 7.41 -11.71 5.55
CA LEU A 186 7.89 -10.59 6.35
C LEU A 186 9.34 -10.21 5.98
N HIS A 187 10.26 -11.18 5.99
CA HIS A 187 11.69 -10.92 5.79
C HIS A 187 12.10 -10.75 4.32
N GLU A 188 11.52 -11.53 3.41
CA GLU A 188 11.92 -11.56 2.00
C GLU A 188 11.18 -10.54 1.12
N TYR A 189 10.01 -10.04 1.56
CA TYR A 189 9.16 -9.15 0.77
C TYR A 189 8.94 -7.80 1.46
N GLU A 190 8.31 -7.79 2.63
CA GLU A 190 7.92 -6.54 3.32
C GLU A 190 9.14 -5.76 3.81
N LEU A 191 9.93 -6.33 4.72
CA LEU A 191 11.10 -5.65 5.28
C LEU A 191 12.17 -5.33 4.21
N ALA A 192 12.21 -6.13 3.13
CA ALA A 192 13.13 -5.94 2.03
C ALA A 192 12.91 -4.60 1.28
N ALA A 193 11.68 -4.07 1.25
CA ALA A 193 11.38 -2.78 0.65
C ALA A 193 11.75 -1.57 1.53
N PHE A 194 11.61 -1.70 2.86
CA PHE A 194 11.94 -0.61 3.80
C PHE A 194 13.44 -0.47 4.07
N ARG A 195 14.13 -1.60 4.17
CA ARG A 195 15.52 -1.68 4.64
C ARG A 195 16.50 -0.77 3.86
N PRO A 196 16.49 -0.71 2.52
CA PRO A 196 17.51 0.04 1.77
C PRO A 196 17.55 1.53 2.09
N ALA A 197 16.40 2.18 2.22
CA ALA A 197 16.33 3.62 2.44
C ALA A 197 16.79 4.02 3.86
N VAL A 198 16.46 3.21 4.87
CA VAL A 198 16.94 3.40 6.26
C VAL A 198 18.44 3.13 6.35
N GLN A 199 18.91 2.01 5.79
CA GLN A 199 20.33 1.64 5.82
C GLN A 199 21.23 2.65 5.12
N ALA A 200 20.75 3.24 4.02
CA ALA A 200 21.47 4.30 3.30
C ALA A 200 21.45 5.65 4.04
N GLY A 201 20.67 5.78 5.13
CA GLY A 201 20.38 7.05 5.80
C GLY A 201 19.64 8.05 4.91
N ALA A 202 19.01 7.57 3.82
CA ALA A 202 18.21 8.36 2.89
C ALA A 202 16.87 8.74 3.54
N ALA A 203 16.23 7.78 4.19
CA ALA A 203 15.13 8.02 5.11
C ALA A 203 15.63 8.02 6.55
N VAL A 204 15.09 8.93 7.34
CA VAL A 204 15.53 9.19 8.73
C VAL A 204 14.36 9.13 9.71
N SER A 205 13.18 8.83 9.19
CA SER A 205 11.93 8.70 9.91
C SER A 205 11.12 7.52 9.35
N LEU A 206 10.20 6.98 10.15
CA LEU A 206 9.32 5.87 9.83
C LEU A 206 7.90 6.17 10.33
N MET A 207 6.90 5.74 9.58
CA MET A 207 5.49 5.84 9.98
C MET A 207 4.85 4.47 10.02
N PRO A 208 4.43 3.96 11.21
CA PRO A 208 3.70 2.71 11.31
C PRO A 208 2.27 2.81 10.74
N SER A 209 1.74 1.73 10.19
CA SER A 209 0.43 1.68 9.51
C SER A 209 -0.77 1.53 10.44
N TYR A 210 -1.98 1.64 9.85
CA TYR A 210 -3.26 1.48 10.56
C TYR A 210 -3.62 0.04 10.91
N ASN A 211 -3.26 -0.93 10.08
CA ASN A 211 -3.75 -2.31 10.15
C ASN A 211 -3.19 -3.10 11.33
N LEU A 212 -3.76 -4.29 11.53
CA LEU A 212 -3.14 -5.32 12.34
C LEU A 212 -2.16 -6.12 11.46
N VAL A 213 -1.09 -6.64 12.06
CA VAL A 213 -0.16 -7.59 11.45
C VAL A 213 -0.08 -8.79 12.38
N ASN A 214 -0.46 -9.97 11.87
CA ASN A 214 -0.63 -11.17 12.69
C ASN A 214 -1.43 -10.86 13.98
N GLY A 215 -2.56 -10.16 13.87
CA GLY A 215 -3.43 -9.81 15.00
C GLY A 215 -2.98 -8.65 15.91
N ARG A 216 -1.75 -8.14 15.76
CA ARG A 216 -1.22 -7.01 16.55
C ARG A 216 -1.30 -5.69 15.78
N PRO A 217 -1.77 -4.57 16.36
CA PRO A 217 -1.68 -3.26 15.72
C PRO A 217 -0.26 -2.94 15.26
N ALA A 218 -0.08 -2.50 14.01
CA ALA A 218 1.25 -2.28 13.42
C ALA A 218 2.07 -1.22 14.18
N MET A 219 1.40 -0.20 14.75
CA MET A 219 2.02 0.80 15.65
C MET A 219 2.66 0.20 16.90
N LEU A 220 2.21 -1.00 17.32
CA LEU A 220 2.74 -1.73 18.46
C LEU A 220 3.75 -2.81 18.05
N SER A 221 4.19 -2.82 16.79
CA SER A 221 5.10 -3.84 16.27
C SER A 221 6.46 -3.77 16.98
N PRO A 222 6.92 -4.86 17.62
CA PRO A 222 8.25 -4.90 18.25
C PRO A 222 9.38 -4.76 17.22
N LEU A 223 9.10 -5.03 15.94
CA LEU A 223 10.07 -4.92 14.85
C LEU A 223 10.64 -3.50 14.70
N ILE A 224 9.92 -2.47 15.14
CA ILE A 224 10.42 -1.08 15.11
C ILE A 224 11.73 -1.00 15.89
N ASN A 225 11.72 -1.46 17.15
CA ASN A 225 12.90 -1.43 18.02
C ASN A 225 13.87 -2.58 17.74
N ASP A 226 13.36 -3.80 17.55
CA ASP A 226 14.18 -5.00 17.46
C ASP A 226 14.91 -5.14 16.12
N VAL A 227 14.35 -4.57 15.04
CA VAL A 227 14.85 -4.75 13.68
C VAL A 227 15.17 -3.42 13.01
N VAL A 228 14.20 -2.50 12.90
CA VAL A 228 14.34 -1.30 12.06
C VAL A 228 15.37 -0.32 12.62
N ARG A 229 15.35 -0.06 13.93
CA ARG A 229 16.38 0.78 14.59
C ARG A 229 17.79 0.19 14.45
N GLY A 230 17.93 -1.12 14.29
CA GLY A 230 19.21 -1.80 14.04
C GLY A 230 19.77 -1.63 12.62
N TRP A 231 18.98 -1.13 11.67
CA TRP A 231 19.43 -0.92 10.28
C TRP A 231 20.34 0.29 10.10
N THR A 232 20.35 1.22 11.05
CA THR A 232 21.13 2.46 10.99
C THR A 232 21.81 2.73 12.32
N PRO A 233 23.04 3.26 12.33
CA PRO A 233 23.69 3.71 13.57
C PRO A 233 23.15 5.07 14.07
N GLY A 234 22.35 5.77 13.27
CA GLY A 234 21.77 7.07 13.64
C GLY A 234 20.39 6.92 14.29
N ASP A 235 19.98 7.92 15.07
CA ASP A 235 18.63 7.97 15.61
C ASP A 235 17.59 8.04 14.47
N LEU A 236 16.51 7.28 14.61
CA LEU A 236 15.36 7.22 13.71
C LEU A 236 14.14 7.80 14.43
N LEU A 237 13.43 8.73 13.81
CA LEU A 237 12.16 9.24 14.36
C LEU A 237 10.99 8.36 13.90
N VAL A 238 10.11 7.97 14.81
CA VAL A 238 8.88 7.23 14.46
C VAL A 238 7.67 8.12 14.73
N VAL A 239 6.94 8.45 13.68
CA VAL A 239 5.71 9.26 13.76
C VAL A 239 4.51 8.37 13.52
N SER A 240 3.44 8.48 14.31
CA SER A 240 2.23 7.72 14.02
C SER A 240 1.59 8.18 12.71
N ASP A 241 0.92 7.26 12.02
CA ASP A 241 -0.04 7.66 10.99
C ASP A 241 -1.16 8.53 11.61
N ALA A 242 -1.80 9.35 10.78
CA ALA A 242 -2.77 10.33 11.22
C ALA A 242 -3.97 9.66 11.88
N TYR A 243 -4.29 10.03 13.12
CA TYR A 243 -5.38 9.47 13.92
C TYR A 243 -5.28 7.97 14.25
N ALA A 244 -4.21 7.29 13.85
CA ALA A 244 -3.98 5.88 14.20
C ALA A 244 -3.90 5.61 15.71
N PRO A 245 -3.35 6.50 16.58
CA PRO A 245 -3.28 6.25 18.01
C PRO A 245 -4.65 6.02 18.67
N ALA A 246 -5.69 6.73 18.21
CA ALA A 246 -7.05 6.57 18.74
C ALA A 246 -7.67 5.21 18.41
N ASN A 247 -7.19 4.53 17.36
CA ASN A 247 -7.72 3.21 16.98
C ASN A 247 -7.42 2.15 18.05
N LEU A 248 -6.30 2.28 18.78
CA LEU A 248 -5.87 1.31 19.80
C LEU A 248 -6.93 1.06 20.89
N THR A 249 -7.73 2.06 21.22
CA THR A 249 -8.86 1.96 22.18
C THR A 249 -10.22 2.13 21.50
N GLY A 250 -10.21 2.53 20.22
CA GLY A 250 -11.40 2.74 19.40
C GLY A 250 -11.65 1.50 18.54
N LEU A 251 -11.49 1.64 17.23
CA LEU A 251 -11.83 0.60 16.24
C LEU A 251 -11.15 -0.75 16.50
N GLN A 252 -9.90 -0.77 16.99
CA GLN A 252 -9.17 -2.01 17.22
C GLN A 252 -9.50 -2.67 18.56
N ASP A 253 -10.06 -1.91 19.51
CA ASP A 253 -10.38 -2.35 20.87
C ASP A 253 -9.23 -3.16 21.51
N TYR A 254 -7.99 -2.74 21.26
CA TYR A 254 -6.80 -3.48 21.66
C TYR A 254 -6.39 -3.12 23.08
N TYR A 255 -6.63 -1.89 23.56
CA TYR A 255 -6.42 -1.50 24.96
C TYR A 255 -7.70 -0.91 25.55
N GLU A 256 -7.90 -1.12 26.86
CA GLU A 256 -9.09 -0.65 27.58
C GLU A 256 -9.11 0.87 27.77
N ASP A 257 -7.93 1.52 27.81
CA ASP A 257 -7.83 2.95 28.09
C ASP A 257 -6.67 3.64 27.35
N PRO A 258 -6.83 4.94 26.96
CA PRO A 258 -5.81 5.63 26.18
C PRO A 258 -4.44 5.77 26.85
N PRO A 259 -4.31 6.10 28.16
CA PRO A 259 -3.00 6.09 28.82
C PRO A 259 -2.23 4.77 28.69
N ALA A 260 -2.90 3.63 28.80
CA ALA A 260 -2.26 2.32 28.59
C ALA A 260 -1.84 2.09 27.12
N ALA A 261 -2.70 2.47 26.17
CA ALA A 261 -2.41 2.38 24.75
C ALA A 261 -1.20 3.24 24.33
N TYR A 262 -1.15 4.48 24.79
CA TYR A 262 -0.08 5.42 24.45
C TYR A 262 1.23 5.02 25.10
N ALA A 263 1.20 4.50 26.34
CA ALA A 263 2.37 3.92 26.98
C ALA A 263 2.94 2.73 26.19
N ALA A 264 2.06 1.83 25.71
CA ALA A 264 2.46 0.71 24.88
C ALA A 264 3.05 1.19 23.54
N ALA A 265 2.48 2.21 22.91
CA ALA A 265 2.98 2.78 21.66
C ALA A 265 4.38 3.39 21.82
N VAL A 266 4.64 4.15 22.91
CA VAL A 266 5.98 4.69 23.22
C VAL A 266 6.99 3.56 23.41
N ARG A 267 6.64 2.54 24.21
CA ARG A 267 7.53 1.37 24.45
C ARG A 267 7.79 0.54 23.18
N ALA A 268 6.81 0.45 22.27
CA ALA A 268 6.98 -0.19 20.97
C ALA A 268 7.87 0.62 20.01
N GLY A 269 8.04 1.92 20.29
CA GLY A 269 8.98 2.79 19.59
C GLY A 269 8.36 3.99 18.89
N THR A 270 7.07 4.31 19.09
CA THR A 270 6.44 5.54 18.58
C THR A 270 6.95 6.76 19.33
N ASP A 271 7.51 7.74 18.61
CA ASP A 271 8.16 8.92 19.19
C ASP A 271 7.30 10.19 19.07
N SER A 272 6.44 10.31 18.05
CA SER A 272 5.56 11.45 17.83
C SER A 272 4.15 10.99 17.44
N PHE A 273 3.13 11.57 18.09
CA PHE A 273 1.72 11.25 17.88
C PHE A 273 1.06 12.29 16.95
N THR A 274 0.58 11.82 15.81
CA THR A 274 -0.26 12.55 14.84
C THR A 274 -1.73 12.33 15.22
N GLN A 275 -2.21 13.10 16.18
CA GLN A 275 -3.54 12.94 16.78
C GLN A 275 -4.05 14.30 17.27
N ASP A 276 -5.36 14.54 17.17
CA ASP A 276 -6.04 15.77 17.66
C ASP A 276 -5.63 17.08 16.94
N ASP A 277 -5.05 16.98 15.75
CA ASP A 277 -4.55 18.11 14.94
C ASP A 277 -3.56 18.99 15.72
N ASP A 278 -3.78 20.31 15.80
CA ASP A 278 -2.95 21.28 16.51
C ASP A 278 -3.29 21.40 18.01
N ARG A 279 -4.09 20.49 18.56
CA ARG A 279 -4.60 20.48 19.95
C ARG A 279 -3.94 19.39 20.79
N PRO A 280 -2.75 19.62 21.37
CA PRO A 280 -1.96 18.59 22.03
C PRO A 280 -2.52 18.12 23.38
N GLU A 281 -3.50 18.81 23.97
CA GLU A 281 -3.86 18.67 25.38
C GLU A 281 -4.28 17.24 25.77
N ALA A 282 -5.08 16.59 24.92
CA ALA A 282 -5.56 15.23 25.18
C ALA A 282 -4.42 14.21 25.07
N THR A 283 -3.70 14.21 23.95
CA THR A 283 -2.51 13.39 23.71
C THR A 283 -1.48 13.51 24.85
N LEU A 284 -1.08 14.73 25.22
CA LEU A 284 -0.13 14.95 26.31
C LEU A 284 -0.71 14.57 27.69
N GLY A 285 -2.02 14.75 27.88
CA GLY A 285 -2.75 14.32 29.08
C GLY A 285 -2.68 12.80 29.29
N HIS A 286 -2.84 12.02 28.22
CA HIS A 286 -2.70 10.56 28.26
C HIS A 286 -1.29 10.13 28.67
N LEU A 287 -0.24 10.75 28.10
CA LEU A 287 1.15 10.47 28.46
C LEU A 287 1.48 10.85 29.92
N ARG A 288 0.99 11.99 30.41
CA ARG A 288 1.14 12.37 31.84
C ARG A 288 0.47 11.39 32.78
N THR A 289 -0.71 10.90 32.39
CA THR A 289 -1.45 9.91 33.17
C THR A 289 -0.74 8.55 33.17
N ALA A 290 -0.14 8.17 32.04
CA ALA A 290 0.69 6.96 31.94
C ALA A 290 1.90 7.01 32.88
N LEU A 291 2.63 8.13 32.94
CA LEU A 291 3.72 8.37 33.89
C LEU A 291 3.23 8.30 35.35
N THR A 292 2.11 8.95 35.65
CA THR A 292 1.52 8.94 37.00
C THR A 292 1.10 7.52 37.44
N ARG A 293 0.67 6.69 36.49
CA ARG A 293 0.31 5.27 36.72
C ARG A 293 1.52 4.32 36.72
N GLY A 294 2.73 4.80 36.43
CA GLY A 294 3.93 3.97 36.30
C GLY A 294 3.94 3.06 35.06
N LEU A 295 3.14 3.38 34.04
CA LEU A 295 3.13 2.67 32.76
C LEU A 295 4.28 3.13 31.85
N LEU A 296 4.72 4.37 32.03
CA LEU A 296 5.95 4.94 31.49
C LEU A 296 6.81 5.44 32.64
N ASP A 297 8.11 5.52 32.41
CA ASP A 297 9.04 6.30 33.22
C ASP A 297 9.63 7.47 32.41
N GLU A 298 10.47 8.29 33.05
CA GLU A 298 11.11 9.43 32.38
C GLU A 298 12.13 8.98 31.32
N ASP A 299 12.73 7.80 31.45
CA ASP A 299 13.68 7.27 30.46
C ASP A 299 12.95 6.93 29.14
N ASP A 300 11.73 6.37 29.22
CA ASP A 300 10.86 6.14 28.06
C ASP A 300 10.60 7.46 27.29
N VAL A 301 10.32 8.55 28.01
CA VAL A 301 10.08 9.89 27.42
C VAL A 301 11.37 10.49 26.86
N ASP A 302 12.50 10.30 27.55
CA ASP A 302 13.80 10.78 27.11
C ASP A 302 14.26 10.13 25.80
N ILE A 303 13.97 8.84 25.61
CA ILE A 303 14.25 8.13 24.35
C ILE A 303 13.43 8.75 23.20
N ALA A 304 12.13 8.93 23.36
CA ALA A 304 11.27 9.51 22.33
C ALA A 304 11.67 10.97 22.01
N ALA A 305 11.86 11.80 23.05
CA ALA A 305 12.31 13.17 22.91
C ALA A 305 13.69 13.28 22.23
N ARG A 306 14.62 12.37 22.54
CA ARG A 306 15.94 12.29 21.89
C ARG A 306 15.80 12.10 20.38
N HIS A 307 14.93 11.21 19.91
CA HIS A 307 14.74 10.95 18.48
C HIS A 307 14.19 12.20 17.76
N ALA A 308 13.19 12.88 18.34
CA ALA A 308 12.68 14.14 17.82
C ALA A 308 13.75 15.23 17.76
N LEU A 309 14.52 15.42 18.84
CA LEU A 309 15.62 16.38 18.87
C LEU A 309 16.70 16.03 17.85
N SER A 310 17.03 14.75 17.67
CA SER A 310 18.03 14.31 16.69
C SER A 310 17.70 14.77 15.27
N ILE A 311 16.43 14.66 14.86
CA ILE A 311 15.97 15.17 13.56
C ILE A 311 16.11 16.70 13.49
N ARG A 312 15.70 17.42 14.53
CA ARG A 312 15.79 18.89 14.60
C ARG A 312 17.23 19.40 14.50
N PHE A 313 18.17 18.76 15.18
CA PHE A 313 19.61 19.04 15.03
C PHE A 313 20.10 18.75 13.62
N ARG A 314 19.68 17.62 13.04
CA ARG A 314 20.12 17.22 11.70
C ARG A 314 19.52 18.11 10.60
N LEU A 315 18.37 18.73 10.84
CA LEU A 315 17.79 19.78 9.98
C LEU A 315 18.47 21.15 10.15
N GLY A 316 19.36 21.30 11.13
CA GLY A 316 20.14 22.52 11.32
C GLY A 316 19.47 23.60 12.16
N GLU A 317 18.37 23.31 12.87
CA GLU A 317 17.65 24.31 13.70
C GLU A 317 18.56 25.04 14.69
N PHE A 318 19.56 24.33 15.22
CA PHE A 318 20.48 24.84 16.24
C PHE A 318 21.84 25.26 15.69
N ASP A 319 22.02 25.24 14.37
CA ASP A 319 23.24 25.67 13.69
C ASP A 319 23.12 27.15 13.29
N PRO A 320 24.22 27.93 13.24
CA PRO A 320 24.16 29.37 12.94
C PRO A 320 23.76 29.69 11.49
N ALA A 321 23.98 28.74 10.57
CA ALA A 321 23.59 28.81 9.17
C ALA A 321 23.47 27.39 8.62
N THR A 322 22.65 27.23 7.58
CA THR A 322 22.45 25.97 6.85
C THR A 322 22.78 26.17 5.36
N PRO A 323 23.15 25.11 4.61
CA PRO A 323 23.37 25.22 3.17
C PRO A 323 22.10 25.51 2.36
N TYR A 324 20.94 25.56 3.03
CA TYR A 324 19.63 25.79 2.41
C TYR A 324 19.08 27.18 2.76
N ASP A 325 19.89 28.04 3.38
CA ASP A 325 19.48 29.37 3.83
C ASP A 325 19.10 30.32 2.70
N ASP A 326 19.57 30.05 1.48
CA ASP A 326 19.32 30.89 0.29
C ASP A 326 18.13 30.41 -0.55
N ILE A 327 17.44 29.32 -0.16
CA ILE A 327 16.23 28.87 -0.85
C ILE A 327 15.08 29.86 -0.56
N THR A 328 14.42 30.33 -1.61
CA THR A 328 13.28 31.27 -1.55
C THR A 328 12.09 30.74 -2.34
N GLU A 329 10.95 31.45 -2.32
CA GLU A 329 9.76 31.09 -3.12
C GLU A 329 10.04 31.03 -4.64
N GLU A 330 11.13 31.60 -5.14
CA GLU A 330 11.51 31.58 -6.56
C GLU A 330 11.80 30.17 -7.11
N VAL A 331 12.06 29.19 -6.24
CA VAL A 331 12.27 27.80 -6.67
C VAL A 331 10.97 27.08 -7.00
N VAL A 332 9.83 27.57 -6.50
CA VAL A 332 8.52 26.91 -6.67
C VAL A 332 8.10 27.00 -8.13
N ASN A 333 7.91 25.84 -8.77
CA ASN A 333 7.51 25.74 -10.17
C ASN A 333 8.41 26.55 -11.13
N ARG A 334 9.71 26.66 -10.84
CA ARG A 334 10.68 27.31 -11.73
C ARG A 334 10.83 26.55 -13.06
N PRO A 335 11.32 27.19 -14.13
CA PRO A 335 11.47 26.56 -15.45
C PRO A 335 12.23 25.22 -15.44
N GLU A 336 13.22 25.06 -14.57
CA GLU A 336 13.97 23.81 -14.41
C GLU A 336 13.10 22.68 -13.85
N HIS A 337 12.17 22.98 -12.92
CA HIS A 337 11.24 22.00 -12.36
C HIS A 337 10.15 21.65 -13.37
N GLN A 338 9.68 22.62 -14.16
CA GLN A 338 8.76 22.39 -15.28
C GLN A 338 9.39 21.45 -16.33
N ALA A 339 10.64 21.72 -16.73
CA ALA A 339 11.39 20.87 -17.65
C ALA A 339 11.64 19.46 -17.09
N LEU A 340 11.87 19.35 -15.77
CA LEU A 340 11.98 18.08 -15.08
C LEU A 340 10.63 17.32 -15.06
N ALA A 341 9.50 18.00 -14.82
CA ALA A 341 8.16 17.40 -14.86
C ALA A 341 7.86 16.83 -16.25
N ARG A 342 8.12 17.58 -17.33
CA ARG A 342 8.00 17.07 -18.70
C ARG A 342 8.91 15.87 -18.96
N ARG A 343 10.17 15.92 -18.51
CA ARG A 343 11.12 14.80 -18.69
C ARG A 343 10.67 13.55 -17.94
N ALA A 344 10.20 13.69 -16.71
CA ALA A 344 9.66 12.61 -15.89
C ALA A 344 8.43 11.97 -16.56
N ALA A 345 7.45 12.78 -16.95
CA ALA A 345 6.24 12.32 -17.64
C ALA A 345 6.56 11.63 -18.98
N THR A 346 7.47 12.20 -19.78
CA THR A 346 7.87 11.62 -21.08
C THR A 346 8.52 10.25 -20.90
N ARG A 347 9.37 10.08 -19.88
CA ARG A 347 10.05 8.81 -19.60
C ARG A 347 9.16 7.77 -18.93
N SER A 348 8.04 8.16 -18.33
CA SER A 348 7.13 7.23 -17.65
C SER A 348 6.14 6.54 -18.58
N PHE A 349 5.91 7.08 -19.79
CA PHE A 349 5.02 6.44 -20.77
C PHE A 349 5.52 5.03 -21.15
N VAL A 350 4.63 4.06 -21.03
CA VAL A 350 4.86 2.66 -21.40
C VAL A 350 4.04 2.32 -22.63
N LEU A 351 4.70 1.94 -23.71
CA LEU A 351 4.03 1.38 -24.87
C LEU A 351 3.70 -0.09 -24.59
N LEU A 352 2.42 -0.39 -24.36
CA LEU A 352 1.95 -1.74 -24.03
C LEU A 352 1.82 -2.62 -25.28
N LYS A 353 1.37 -2.03 -26.39
CA LYS A 353 1.23 -2.69 -27.69
C LYS A 353 1.37 -1.66 -28.81
N ASN A 354 1.98 -2.05 -29.94
CA ASN A 354 2.00 -1.25 -31.16
C ASN A 354 2.19 -2.12 -32.42
N ASP A 355 1.20 -2.11 -33.29
CA ASP A 355 1.17 -2.83 -34.58
C ASP A 355 1.48 -1.90 -35.77
N GLY A 356 2.13 -0.75 -35.50
CA GLY A 356 2.71 0.12 -36.52
C GLY A 356 1.97 1.45 -36.76
N VAL A 357 0.92 1.75 -35.98
CA VAL A 357 0.26 3.07 -36.02
C VAL A 357 1.18 4.16 -35.46
N LEU A 358 1.98 3.84 -34.45
CA LEU A 358 2.92 4.76 -33.83
C LEU A 358 4.38 4.50 -34.28
N PRO A 359 5.23 5.54 -34.36
CA PRO A 359 4.91 6.96 -34.15
C PRO A 359 4.11 7.55 -35.31
N LEU A 360 3.31 8.58 -35.03
CA LEU A 360 2.57 9.35 -36.01
C LEU A 360 3.53 10.13 -36.93
N ARG A 361 3.26 10.15 -38.24
CA ARG A 361 4.14 10.77 -39.24
C ARG A 361 3.37 11.69 -40.18
N GLY A 362 3.98 12.84 -40.49
CA GLY A 362 3.44 13.84 -41.41
C GLY A 362 2.37 14.73 -40.78
N PRO A 363 1.79 15.67 -41.56
CA PRO A 363 0.57 16.36 -41.16
C PRO A 363 -0.55 15.32 -40.99
N VAL A 364 -1.14 15.27 -39.80
CA VAL A 364 -2.22 14.34 -39.46
C VAL A 364 -3.33 15.11 -38.78
N LYS A 365 -4.58 14.74 -39.06
CA LYS A 365 -5.74 15.17 -38.31
C LYS A 365 -6.08 14.15 -37.24
N VAL A 366 -6.02 14.56 -35.99
CA VAL A 366 -6.22 13.67 -34.83
C VAL A 366 -7.57 13.95 -34.17
N ALA A 367 -8.40 12.91 -34.04
CA ALA A 367 -9.54 12.93 -33.14
C ALA A 367 -9.04 12.67 -31.72
N VAL A 368 -9.16 13.65 -30.83
CA VAL A 368 -8.82 13.52 -29.40
C VAL A 368 -10.11 13.21 -28.65
N ILE A 369 -10.21 12.01 -28.07
CA ILE A 369 -11.47 11.48 -27.56
C ILE A 369 -11.34 11.03 -26.10
N GLY A 370 -12.39 11.21 -25.31
CA GLY A 370 -12.54 10.60 -23.99
C GLY A 370 -12.52 11.60 -22.83
N GLN A 371 -13.11 11.18 -21.70
CA GLN A 371 -13.35 12.04 -20.53
C GLN A 371 -12.07 12.50 -19.83
N LEU A 372 -10.91 11.87 -20.10
CA LEU A 372 -9.60 12.27 -19.59
C LEU A 372 -8.77 13.06 -20.60
N ALA A 373 -9.28 13.32 -21.81
CA ALA A 373 -8.45 13.89 -22.87
C ALA A 373 -8.26 15.41 -22.76
N ASP A 374 -9.17 16.12 -22.09
CA ASP A 374 -9.10 17.59 -21.89
C ASP A 374 -9.13 18.01 -20.43
N THR A 375 -8.60 17.15 -19.54
CA THR A 375 -8.43 17.45 -18.11
C THR A 375 -7.18 16.76 -17.57
N LEU A 376 -6.62 17.30 -16.50
CA LEU A 376 -5.62 16.64 -15.66
C LEU A 376 -6.23 16.41 -14.28
N MET A 377 -5.92 15.27 -13.68
CA MET A 377 -6.46 14.92 -12.37
C MET A 377 -5.41 15.16 -11.29
N GLU A 378 -5.88 15.71 -10.18
CA GLU A 378 -5.17 15.75 -8.90
C GLU A 378 -5.60 14.53 -8.07
N ASP A 379 -4.68 14.00 -7.27
CA ASP A 379 -4.95 13.00 -6.23
C ASP A 379 -4.78 13.62 -4.84
N TRP A 380 -5.09 12.86 -3.78
CA TRP A 380 -5.01 13.39 -2.41
C TRP A 380 -3.61 13.79 -1.98
N TYR A 381 -2.54 13.29 -2.61
CA TYR A 381 -1.16 13.59 -2.23
C TYR A 381 -0.43 14.43 -3.28
N SER A 382 -1.21 15.12 -4.12
CA SER A 382 -0.73 16.08 -5.10
C SER A 382 -0.85 17.54 -4.60
N GLY A 383 0.02 18.42 -5.13
CA GLY A 383 -0.11 19.87 -4.98
C GLY A 383 -1.15 20.43 -5.95
N THR A 384 -1.53 21.70 -5.77
CA THR A 384 -2.38 22.38 -6.76
C THR A 384 -1.58 22.61 -8.04
N LEU A 385 -2.13 22.23 -9.19
CA LEU A 385 -1.49 22.47 -10.49
C LEU A 385 -1.27 23.98 -10.75
N PRO A 386 -0.02 24.47 -10.92
CA PRO A 386 0.23 25.87 -11.26
C PRO A 386 -0.24 26.24 -12.66
N TYR A 387 -0.28 25.24 -13.54
CA TYR A 387 -0.86 25.24 -14.88
C TYR A 387 -1.10 23.77 -15.29
N ALA A 388 -1.86 23.56 -16.38
CA ALA A 388 -2.19 22.22 -16.86
C ALA A 388 -2.07 22.14 -18.38
N VAL A 389 -1.29 21.17 -18.88
CA VAL A 389 -1.23 20.83 -20.30
C VAL A 389 -1.94 19.49 -20.51
N THR A 390 -3.21 19.54 -20.92
CA THR A 390 -4.04 18.35 -21.18
C THR A 390 -3.57 17.60 -22.43
N ALA A 391 -4.00 16.34 -22.61
CA ALA A 391 -3.69 15.58 -23.82
C ALA A 391 -4.12 16.33 -25.09
N ARG A 392 -5.33 16.91 -25.06
CA ARG A 392 -5.84 17.77 -26.13
C ARG A 392 -4.96 18.98 -26.36
N ALA A 393 -4.60 19.73 -25.32
CA ALA A 393 -3.78 20.93 -25.46
C ALA A 393 -2.42 20.60 -26.08
N GLY A 394 -1.72 19.58 -25.56
CA GLY A 394 -0.41 19.18 -26.09
C GLY A 394 -0.46 18.69 -27.54
N LEU A 395 -1.52 17.99 -27.95
CA LEU A 395 -1.70 17.53 -29.33
C LEU A 395 -2.10 18.66 -30.29
N ALA A 396 -2.92 19.62 -29.84
CA ALA A 396 -3.35 20.77 -30.63
C ALA A 396 -2.19 21.71 -31.00
N GLU A 397 -1.11 21.72 -30.21
CA GLU A 397 0.13 22.44 -30.54
C GLU A 397 0.93 21.78 -31.67
N ARG A 398 0.66 20.50 -31.97
CA ARG A 398 1.44 19.69 -32.91
C ARG A 398 0.74 19.44 -34.23
N CYS A 399 -0.59 19.36 -34.23
CA CYS A 399 -1.36 18.94 -35.38
C CYS A 399 -2.80 19.49 -35.36
N GLU A 400 -3.53 19.29 -36.45
CA GLU A 400 -4.97 19.59 -36.47
C GLU A 400 -5.68 18.59 -35.56
N THR A 401 -6.39 19.10 -34.55
CA THR A 401 -7.16 18.28 -33.62
C THR A 401 -8.63 18.68 -33.60
N GLU A 402 -9.52 17.69 -33.56
CA GLU A 402 -10.91 17.86 -33.13
C GLU A 402 -11.12 17.06 -31.84
N PHE A 403 -11.96 17.56 -30.94
CA PHE A 403 -12.18 16.96 -29.61
C PHE A 403 -13.61 16.46 -29.43
N CYS A 404 -13.77 15.28 -28.83
CA CYS A 404 -15.04 14.77 -28.32
C CYS A 404 -14.84 14.12 -26.95
N GLU A 405 -15.51 14.61 -25.92
CA GLU A 405 -15.39 14.04 -24.57
C GLU A 405 -15.92 12.60 -24.48
N GLY A 406 -16.83 12.22 -25.37
CA GLY A 406 -17.31 10.83 -25.50
C GLY A 406 -18.28 10.37 -24.39
N VAL A 407 -18.79 11.29 -23.58
CA VAL A 407 -19.78 11.00 -22.52
C VAL A 407 -21.21 11.13 -23.03
N ASP A 408 -22.10 10.29 -22.51
CA ASP A 408 -23.52 10.32 -22.87
C ASP A 408 -24.21 11.53 -22.24
N ARG A 409 -25.17 12.10 -22.99
CA ARG A 409 -26.08 13.13 -22.48
C ARG A 409 -27.44 12.53 -22.21
N VAL A 410 -27.98 12.81 -21.03
CA VAL A 410 -29.21 12.22 -20.53
C VAL A 410 -30.13 13.29 -19.92
N ALA A 411 -31.42 13.01 -19.86
CA ALA A 411 -32.38 13.76 -19.05
C ALA A 411 -32.90 12.86 -17.92
N LEU A 412 -32.89 13.37 -16.69
CA LEU A 412 -33.45 12.67 -15.52
C LEU A 412 -34.89 13.11 -15.32
N HIS A 413 -35.81 12.16 -15.16
CA HIS A 413 -37.22 12.43 -14.92
C HIS A 413 -37.66 11.84 -13.59
N ALA A 414 -38.33 12.66 -12.79
CA ALA A 414 -38.94 12.28 -11.53
C ALA A 414 -40.48 12.33 -11.66
N PRO A 415 -41.24 11.84 -10.67
CA PRO A 415 -42.68 12.03 -10.65
C PRO A 415 -42.99 13.53 -10.67
N GLY A 416 -43.70 13.99 -11.70
CA GLY A 416 -44.02 15.41 -11.88
C GLY A 416 -43.10 16.19 -12.83
N GLY A 417 -42.19 15.55 -13.56
CA GLY A 417 -41.48 16.19 -14.68
C GLY A 417 -39.97 15.93 -14.74
N PRO A 418 -39.26 16.60 -15.66
CA PRO A 418 -37.81 16.53 -15.73
C PRO A 418 -37.15 17.23 -14.54
N VAL A 419 -36.03 16.69 -14.09
CA VAL A 419 -35.12 17.32 -13.13
C VAL A 419 -34.37 18.44 -13.85
N THR A 420 -34.32 19.61 -13.23
CA THR A 420 -33.71 20.84 -13.74
C THR A 420 -32.58 21.29 -12.84
N ALA A 421 -31.50 21.76 -13.46
CA ALA A 421 -30.32 22.32 -12.81
C ALA A 421 -30.26 23.84 -12.98
N ALA A 422 -29.56 24.53 -12.06
CA ALA A 422 -29.37 25.98 -12.14
C ALA A 422 -28.37 26.34 -13.25
N GLU A 423 -28.56 27.50 -13.88
CA GLU A 423 -27.67 28.01 -14.93
C GLU A 423 -26.49 28.84 -14.38
N ASP A 424 -26.59 29.34 -13.14
CA ASP A 424 -25.52 30.11 -12.50
C ASP A 424 -24.30 29.22 -12.19
N LEU A 425 -23.09 29.76 -12.29
CA LEU A 425 -21.84 29.05 -11.98
C LEU A 425 -21.71 28.71 -10.49
N GLY A 426 -22.35 29.47 -9.60
CA GLY A 426 -22.49 29.17 -8.18
C GLY A 426 -23.50 28.05 -7.89
N GLY A 427 -24.17 27.55 -8.94
CA GLY A 427 -25.13 26.45 -8.87
C GLY A 427 -26.42 26.80 -8.11
N GLY A 428 -27.23 25.76 -7.89
CA GLY A 428 -28.45 25.85 -7.11
C GLY A 428 -29.10 24.48 -6.96
N PRO A 429 -30.18 24.38 -6.16
CA PRO A 429 -30.88 23.12 -5.94
C PRO A 429 -31.39 22.51 -7.24
N LEU A 430 -31.23 21.20 -7.40
CA LEU A 430 -31.91 20.45 -8.44
C LEU A 430 -33.40 20.38 -8.13
N THR A 431 -34.25 20.76 -9.10
CA THR A 431 -35.71 20.80 -8.91
C THR A 431 -36.48 20.15 -10.04
N VAL A 432 -37.67 19.64 -9.76
CA VAL A 432 -38.57 19.09 -10.79
C VAL A 432 -39.47 20.19 -11.34
N ARG A 433 -39.36 20.51 -12.64
CA ARG A 433 -40.15 21.59 -13.28
C ARG A 433 -40.62 21.20 -14.67
N HIS A 434 -41.92 21.38 -14.93
CA HIS A 434 -42.47 21.26 -16.28
C HIS A 434 -42.19 22.50 -17.14
N GLY A 435 -42.04 22.29 -18.46
CA GLY A 435 -41.86 23.39 -19.42
C GLY A 435 -40.53 24.13 -19.31
N ALA A 436 -39.54 23.52 -18.63
CA ALA A 436 -38.19 24.06 -18.53
C ALA A 436 -37.47 24.00 -19.88
N GLU A 437 -36.51 24.91 -20.08
CA GLU A 437 -35.64 24.90 -21.25
C GLU A 437 -34.86 23.57 -21.31
N PRO A 438 -34.82 22.88 -22.47
CA PRO A 438 -34.22 21.54 -22.57
C PRO A 438 -32.79 21.47 -22.02
N ARG A 439 -31.99 22.51 -22.25
CA ARG A 439 -30.61 22.56 -21.76
C ARG A 439 -30.50 22.45 -20.24
N THR A 440 -31.48 22.98 -19.51
CA THR A 440 -31.52 22.93 -18.03
C THR A 440 -31.91 21.56 -17.49
N THR A 441 -32.46 20.68 -18.33
CA THR A 441 -32.87 19.32 -17.96
C THR A 441 -31.83 18.26 -18.33
N TRP A 442 -30.72 18.65 -18.94
CA TRP A 442 -29.71 17.72 -19.45
C TRP A 442 -28.50 17.62 -18.52
N PHE A 443 -27.99 16.39 -18.40
CA PHE A 443 -26.80 16.04 -17.65
C PHE A 443 -25.88 15.21 -18.54
N ASP A 444 -24.59 15.50 -18.51
CA ASP A 444 -23.56 14.61 -19.05
C ASP A 444 -23.24 13.56 -17.97
N LEU A 445 -23.18 12.28 -18.37
CA LEU A 445 -23.02 11.14 -17.47
C LEU A 445 -21.59 10.56 -17.57
N PHE A 446 -20.85 10.64 -16.47
CA PHE A 446 -19.49 10.12 -16.37
C PHE A 446 -19.50 8.79 -15.63
N ASP A 447 -18.91 7.75 -16.23
CA ASP A 447 -18.70 6.44 -15.63
C ASP A 447 -17.24 6.30 -15.18
N TRP A 448 -17.04 6.14 -13.88
CA TRP A 448 -15.72 5.95 -13.25
C TRP A 448 -15.48 4.48 -12.84
N GLY A 449 -16.37 3.56 -13.25
CA GLY A 449 -16.27 2.13 -12.91
C GLY A 449 -16.83 1.82 -11.52
N GLY A 450 -16.94 0.54 -11.18
CA GLY A 450 -17.45 0.10 -9.87
C GLY A 450 -18.91 0.53 -9.57
N GLY A 451 -19.65 0.96 -10.59
CA GLY A 451 -20.98 1.57 -10.45
C GLY A 451 -20.97 3.02 -9.96
N ALA A 452 -19.82 3.69 -9.97
CA ALA A 452 -19.68 5.08 -9.58
C ALA A 452 -19.87 6.03 -10.77
N TYR A 453 -20.96 6.82 -10.71
CA TYR A 453 -21.30 7.79 -11.74
C TYR A 453 -21.22 9.22 -11.20
N ALA A 454 -20.80 10.15 -12.04
CA ALA A 454 -20.92 11.59 -11.78
C ALA A 454 -21.82 12.24 -12.84
N LEU A 455 -22.62 13.22 -12.42
CA LEU A 455 -23.56 13.94 -13.29
C LEU A 455 -23.09 15.39 -13.43
N ARG A 456 -22.84 15.85 -14.65
CA ARG A 456 -22.50 17.26 -14.92
C ARG A 456 -23.68 17.96 -15.57
N ALA A 457 -24.20 19.00 -14.94
CA ALA A 457 -25.30 19.79 -15.50
C ALA A 457 -24.84 20.56 -16.75
N VAL A 458 -25.54 20.37 -17.87
CA VAL A 458 -25.21 21.05 -19.14
C VAL A 458 -25.56 22.55 -19.08
N ALA A 459 -26.44 22.92 -18.15
CA ALA A 459 -26.83 24.30 -17.86
C ALA A 459 -25.61 25.20 -17.58
N ASN A 460 -24.71 24.76 -16.70
CA ASN A 460 -23.58 25.57 -16.21
C ASN A 460 -22.21 24.86 -16.26
N GLY A 461 -22.15 23.58 -16.65
CA GLY A 461 -20.91 22.80 -16.71
C GLY A 461 -20.39 22.34 -15.34
N ARG A 462 -21.20 22.39 -14.29
CA ARG A 462 -20.83 21.95 -12.93
C ARG A 462 -21.41 20.59 -12.60
N TYR A 463 -20.71 19.87 -11.74
CA TYR A 463 -21.12 18.56 -11.26
C TYR A 463 -22.15 18.67 -10.14
N VAL A 464 -23.08 17.73 -10.14
CA VAL A 464 -24.06 17.53 -9.09
C VAL A 464 -23.34 17.01 -7.85
N SER A 465 -23.58 17.64 -6.71
CA SER A 465 -23.10 17.22 -5.39
C SER A 465 -24.19 17.27 -4.34
N ALA A 466 -24.05 16.48 -3.29
CA ALA A 466 -24.86 16.63 -2.09
C ALA A 466 -24.29 17.75 -1.19
N GLY A 467 -25.04 18.83 -0.98
CA GLY A 467 -24.74 19.88 0.01
C GLY A 467 -24.83 19.39 1.45
N ASP A 468 -24.34 20.16 2.42
CA ASP A 468 -24.30 19.78 3.85
C ASP A 468 -25.69 19.54 4.46
N ASP A 469 -26.70 20.21 3.92
CA ASP A 469 -28.11 20.01 4.24
C ASP A 469 -28.75 18.82 3.49
N GLY A 470 -27.95 18.07 2.74
CA GLY A 470 -28.35 16.95 1.90
C GLY A 470 -29.01 17.36 0.58
N VAL A 471 -29.20 18.64 0.28
CA VAL A 471 -29.81 19.08 -0.99
C VAL A 471 -28.83 18.83 -2.14
N LEU A 472 -29.32 18.31 -3.27
CA LEU A 472 -28.48 18.15 -4.45
C LEU A 472 -28.35 19.48 -5.20
N VAL A 473 -27.13 19.90 -5.45
CA VAL A 473 -26.78 21.17 -6.10
C VAL A 473 -25.77 20.95 -7.22
N ASN A 474 -25.75 21.81 -8.25
CA ASN A 474 -24.80 21.73 -9.36
C ASN A 474 -23.75 22.86 -9.31
N ASP A 475 -22.81 22.81 -8.37
CA ASP A 475 -21.83 23.88 -8.11
C ASP A 475 -20.35 23.42 -8.12
N GLN A 476 -20.09 22.11 -8.27
CA GLN A 476 -18.74 21.56 -8.14
C GLN A 476 -17.99 21.45 -9.48
N PRO A 477 -16.65 21.57 -9.48
CA PRO A 477 -15.84 21.36 -10.69
C PRO A 477 -15.74 19.88 -11.12
N GLY A 478 -16.03 18.93 -10.22
CA GLY A 478 -15.85 17.49 -10.43
C GLY A 478 -15.71 16.78 -9.08
N PRO A 479 -15.56 15.44 -9.06
CA PRO A 479 -15.18 14.70 -7.85
C PRO A 479 -13.91 15.29 -7.24
N ASN A 480 -13.97 15.72 -5.97
CA ASN A 480 -12.85 16.35 -5.27
C ASN A 480 -13.00 16.19 -3.75
N GLY A 481 -11.97 16.61 -3.01
CA GLY A 481 -11.97 16.66 -1.56
C GLY A 481 -11.76 15.29 -0.89
N TRP A 482 -11.67 15.30 0.44
CA TRP A 482 -11.51 14.09 1.25
C TRP A 482 -12.80 13.26 1.30
N GLU A 483 -13.94 13.94 1.39
CA GLU A 483 -15.25 13.32 1.19
C GLU A 483 -15.73 13.66 -0.22
N VAL A 484 -15.75 12.66 -1.11
CA VAL A 484 -16.20 12.85 -2.49
C VAL A 484 -17.73 12.85 -2.53
N ARG A 485 -18.31 14.01 -2.82
CA ARG A 485 -19.77 14.26 -2.72
C ARG A 485 -20.48 14.35 -4.06
N GLN A 486 -19.76 14.09 -5.15
CA GLN A 486 -20.20 14.28 -6.53
C GLN A 486 -20.56 12.96 -7.22
N THR A 487 -20.51 11.84 -6.49
CA THR A 487 -20.63 10.49 -7.06
C THR A 487 -21.84 9.74 -6.54
N PHE A 488 -22.50 9.03 -7.45
CA PHE A 488 -23.77 8.33 -7.23
C PHE A 488 -23.74 6.94 -7.84
N ARG A 489 -24.48 6.00 -7.24
CA ARG A 489 -24.86 4.73 -7.85
C ARG A 489 -26.23 4.87 -8.50
N LEU A 490 -26.38 4.26 -9.67
CA LEU A 490 -27.65 4.08 -10.36
C LEU A 490 -28.22 2.71 -9.98
N ASP A 491 -29.00 2.65 -8.90
CA ASP A 491 -29.62 1.40 -8.45
C ASP A 491 -30.83 1.07 -9.35
N GLU A 492 -30.70 0.05 -10.21
CA GLU A 492 -31.75 -0.35 -11.16
C GLU A 492 -33.05 -0.82 -10.46
N ARG A 493 -34.19 -0.46 -11.04
CA ARG A 493 -35.53 -0.87 -10.62
C ARG A 493 -36.30 -1.47 -11.81
N PRO A 494 -37.38 -2.26 -11.58
CA PRO A 494 -38.14 -2.87 -12.67
C PRO A 494 -38.63 -1.86 -13.71
N ARG A 495 -38.70 -2.28 -14.98
CA ARG A 495 -39.21 -1.48 -16.12
C ARG A 495 -38.37 -0.23 -16.47
N GLY A 496 -37.06 -0.27 -16.23
CA GLY A 496 -36.13 0.80 -16.64
C GLY A 496 -36.16 2.04 -15.75
N ALA A 497 -36.80 1.94 -14.58
CA ALA A 497 -36.67 2.93 -13.53
C ALA A 497 -35.36 2.75 -12.76
N LEU A 498 -34.92 3.77 -12.05
CA LEU A 498 -33.76 3.72 -11.17
C LEU A 498 -33.98 4.56 -9.92
N ALA A 499 -33.15 4.31 -8.90
CA ALA A 499 -32.98 5.20 -7.76
C ALA A 499 -31.52 5.68 -7.73
N LEU A 500 -31.32 6.97 -7.48
CA LEU A 500 -29.98 7.50 -7.23
C LEU A 500 -29.60 7.26 -5.78
N ARG A 501 -28.40 6.74 -5.54
CA ARG A 501 -27.83 6.59 -4.21
C ARG A 501 -26.49 7.30 -4.15
N HIS A 502 -26.35 8.25 -3.23
CA HIS A 502 -25.08 8.96 -3.04
C HIS A 502 -24.05 8.02 -2.40
N ILE A 503 -22.84 7.97 -2.96
CA ILE A 503 -21.84 6.97 -2.58
C ILE A 503 -21.32 7.21 -1.17
N SER A 504 -20.82 8.41 -0.87
CA SER A 504 -20.19 8.72 0.42
C SER A 504 -21.15 8.49 1.61
N THR A 505 -22.40 8.90 1.48
CA THR A 505 -23.38 8.80 2.57
C THR A 505 -24.17 7.49 2.57
N GLY A 506 -24.14 6.72 1.48
CA GLY A 506 -24.99 5.55 1.26
C GLY A 506 -26.49 5.84 1.15
N ARG A 507 -26.93 7.11 1.23
CA ARG A 507 -28.34 7.51 1.25
C ARG A 507 -28.91 7.63 -0.17
N HIS A 508 -30.14 7.16 -0.35
CA HIS A 508 -30.90 7.38 -1.58
C HIS A 508 -31.34 8.85 -1.71
N VAL A 509 -31.64 9.27 -2.93
CA VAL A 509 -32.21 10.58 -3.23
C VAL A 509 -33.74 10.50 -3.10
N GLU A 510 -34.37 11.50 -2.50
CA GLU A 510 -35.82 11.70 -2.46
C GLU A 510 -36.22 12.99 -3.20
N LEU A 511 -37.51 13.10 -3.51
CA LEU A 511 -38.14 14.32 -4.00
C LEU A 511 -38.91 14.98 -2.85
N ALA A 512 -38.42 16.13 -2.39
CA ALA A 512 -39.06 16.90 -1.34
C ALA A 512 -40.37 17.56 -1.83
N LYS A 513 -41.22 17.96 -0.88
CA LYS A 513 -42.53 18.56 -1.17
C LYS A 513 -42.46 19.90 -1.90
N ASP A 514 -41.35 20.61 -1.78
CA ASP A 514 -41.08 21.86 -2.51
C ASP A 514 -40.53 21.62 -3.92
N GLY A 515 -40.38 20.36 -4.34
CA GLY A 515 -39.90 19.96 -5.65
C GLY A 515 -38.37 19.82 -5.76
N THR A 516 -37.63 19.97 -4.65
CA THR A 516 -36.17 19.81 -4.62
C THR A 516 -35.75 18.34 -4.49
N LEU A 517 -34.61 17.98 -5.08
CA LEU A 517 -33.97 16.67 -4.85
C LEU A 517 -32.98 16.78 -3.69
N ARG A 518 -33.04 15.82 -2.77
CA ARG A 518 -32.15 15.76 -1.60
C ARG A 518 -31.90 14.34 -1.14
N LEU A 519 -30.90 14.14 -0.29
CA LEU A 519 -30.65 12.86 0.36
C LEU A 519 -31.78 12.54 1.35
N ALA A 520 -32.33 11.34 1.23
CA ALA A 520 -33.42 10.83 2.06
C ALA A 520 -32.90 10.40 3.44
N GLU A 521 -33.66 10.70 4.49
CA GLU A 521 -33.42 10.16 5.83
C GLU A 521 -34.00 8.73 5.98
N ASP A 522 -35.06 8.42 5.22
CA ASP A 522 -35.70 7.11 5.16
C ASP A 522 -35.30 6.39 3.85
N PRO A 523 -34.65 5.21 3.89
CA PRO A 523 -34.32 4.44 2.69
C PRO A 523 -35.51 4.10 1.80
N ASP A 524 -36.73 4.02 2.35
CA ASP A 524 -37.96 3.73 1.59
C ASP A 524 -38.51 4.97 0.86
N ALA A 525 -37.98 6.17 1.13
CA ALA A 525 -38.39 7.42 0.49
C ALA A 525 -37.68 7.69 -0.86
N ALA A 526 -36.89 6.73 -1.35
CA ALA A 526 -36.16 6.86 -2.62
C ALA A 526 -37.09 7.25 -3.78
N VAL A 527 -36.77 8.36 -4.46
CA VAL A 527 -37.54 8.80 -5.62
C VAL A 527 -37.29 7.85 -6.80
N VAL A 528 -38.36 7.47 -7.48
CA VAL A 528 -38.30 6.68 -8.71
C VAL A 528 -37.96 7.60 -9.87
N LEU A 529 -36.80 7.40 -10.48
CA LEU A 529 -36.33 8.17 -11.62
C LEU A 529 -36.36 7.33 -12.90
N THR A 530 -36.47 7.99 -14.04
CA THR A 530 -36.15 7.41 -15.35
C THR A 530 -35.08 8.24 -16.03
N LEU A 531 -34.17 7.58 -16.73
CA LEU A 531 -33.08 8.20 -17.46
C LEU A 531 -33.38 8.10 -18.96
N GLU A 532 -33.64 9.25 -19.58
CA GLU A 532 -33.92 9.37 -21.01
C GLU A 532 -32.62 9.71 -21.75
N PRO A 533 -32.15 8.87 -22.70
CA PRO A 533 -31.01 9.20 -23.53
C PRO A 533 -31.32 10.40 -24.44
N VAL A 534 -30.45 11.41 -24.45
CA VAL A 534 -30.58 12.61 -25.31
C VAL A 534 -29.59 12.56 -26.46
N ALA A 535 -28.34 12.19 -26.18
CA ALA A 535 -27.30 11.98 -27.20
C ALA A 535 -26.30 10.95 -26.72
N SER A 536 -25.84 10.07 -27.62
CA SER A 536 -24.77 9.12 -27.31
C SER A 536 -23.39 9.75 -27.53
N GLY A 537 -22.56 9.72 -26.50
CA GLY A 537 -21.16 10.15 -26.59
C GLY A 537 -20.34 9.22 -27.48
N ALA A 538 -20.62 7.92 -27.44
CA ALA A 538 -19.96 6.92 -28.27
C ALA A 538 -20.24 7.11 -29.78
N GLU A 539 -21.49 7.42 -30.16
CA GLU A 539 -21.84 7.71 -31.55
C GLU A 539 -21.15 8.99 -32.04
N ALA A 540 -21.20 10.08 -31.26
CA ALA A 540 -20.54 11.34 -31.62
C ALA A 540 -19.01 11.18 -31.76
N ALA A 541 -18.39 10.39 -30.87
CA ALA A 541 -16.97 10.08 -30.94
C ALA A 541 -16.61 9.22 -32.16
N ALA A 542 -17.43 8.23 -32.50
CA ALA A 542 -17.26 7.42 -33.70
C ALA A 542 -17.37 8.26 -34.99
N GLU A 543 -18.35 9.17 -35.07
CA GLU A 543 -18.48 10.11 -36.20
C GLU A 543 -17.27 11.03 -36.36
N LEU A 544 -16.68 11.47 -35.24
CA LEU A 544 -15.46 12.27 -35.24
C LEU A 544 -14.25 11.43 -35.69
N ALA A 545 -14.13 10.22 -35.17
CA ALA A 545 -13.05 9.31 -35.52
C ALA A 545 -13.06 8.95 -37.02
N ALA A 546 -14.24 8.72 -37.60
CA ALA A 546 -14.42 8.37 -39.01
C ALA A 546 -13.93 9.45 -40.00
N ARG A 547 -13.90 10.72 -39.58
CA ARG A 547 -13.45 11.87 -40.40
C ARG A 547 -12.05 12.36 -40.05
N SER A 548 -11.32 11.63 -39.21
CA SER A 548 -9.95 11.94 -38.78
C SER A 548 -8.98 10.87 -39.28
N ASP A 549 -7.70 11.22 -39.42
CA ASP A 549 -6.69 10.26 -39.88
C ASP A 549 -6.36 9.23 -38.80
N VAL A 550 -6.35 9.66 -37.53
CA VAL A 550 -6.07 8.85 -36.34
C VAL A 550 -7.00 9.26 -35.21
N ALA A 551 -7.46 8.29 -34.42
CA ALA A 551 -8.18 8.55 -33.18
C ALA A 551 -7.29 8.23 -31.96
N VAL A 552 -7.16 9.18 -31.04
CA VAL A 552 -6.48 9.01 -29.75
C VAL A 552 -7.53 9.06 -28.66
N VAL A 553 -7.82 7.92 -28.05
CA VAL A 553 -8.79 7.79 -26.96
C VAL A 553 -8.06 7.77 -25.62
N VAL A 554 -8.35 8.73 -24.74
CA VAL A 554 -7.77 8.82 -23.39
C VAL A 554 -8.81 8.36 -22.37
N ALA A 555 -8.52 7.23 -21.71
CA ALA A 555 -9.40 6.52 -20.78
C ALA A 555 -8.62 6.08 -19.53
N GLY A 556 -9.30 5.68 -18.46
CA GLY A 556 -8.67 5.26 -17.20
C GLY A 556 -9.56 5.52 -15.98
N ASP A 557 -8.93 5.80 -14.84
CA ASP A 557 -9.59 6.12 -13.57
C ASP A 557 -9.60 7.62 -13.25
N HIS A 558 -10.39 7.97 -12.25
CA HIS A 558 -10.26 9.21 -11.51
C HIS A 558 -9.58 8.86 -10.18
N PRO A 559 -8.46 9.50 -9.79
CA PRO A 559 -7.70 9.15 -8.57
C PRO A 559 -8.45 9.27 -7.25
N LEU A 560 -9.70 9.75 -7.28
CA LEU A 560 -10.53 10.01 -6.10
C LEU A 560 -11.83 9.18 -6.14
N VAL A 561 -11.99 8.27 -7.09
CA VAL A 561 -13.23 7.51 -7.27
C VAL A 561 -12.92 6.06 -7.62
N ASN A 562 -13.53 5.10 -6.92
CA ASN A 562 -13.43 3.67 -7.22
C ASN A 562 -11.96 3.18 -7.26
N GLY A 563 -11.23 3.42 -6.17
CA GLY A 563 -9.80 3.19 -6.03
C GLY A 563 -9.11 4.46 -5.53
N ARG A 564 -8.98 4.57 -4.21
CA ARG A 564 -8.29 5.67 -3.49
C ARG A 564 -8.02 5.25 -2.05
N GLU A 565 -7.27 6.03 -1.29
CA GLU A 565 -7.22 5.86 0.16
C GLU A 565 -8.66 5.82 0.75
N THR A 566 -8.91 4.92 1.70
CA THR A 566 -10.24 4.51 2.24
C THR A 566 -11.14 3.67 1.32
N GLU A 567 -10.74 3.35 0.09
CA GLU A 567 -11.58 2.63 -0.88
C GLU A 567 -10.75 1.77 -1.84
N ASP A 568 -10.74 0.44 -1.63
CA ASP A 568 -10.14 -0.49 -2.59
C ASP A 568 -11.05 -0.72 -3.81
N ARG A 569 -10.43 -1.12 -4.92
CA ARG A 569 -11.16 -1.57 -6.11
C ARG A 569 -11.76 -2.95 -5.92
N ALA A 570 -12.97 -3.16 -6.44
CA ALA A 570 -13.58 -4.49 -6.47
C ALA A 570 -13.02 -5.38 -7.60
N ASP A 571 -12.60 -4.78 -8.72
CA ASP A 571 -12.09 -5.47 -9.90
C ASP A 571 -11.03 -4.65 -10.67
N LEU A 572 -10.58 -5.20 -11.80
CA LEU A 572 -9.60 -4.59 -12.70
C LEU A 572 -10.21 -4.11 -14.03
N ALA A 573 -11.55 -4.05 -14.15
CA ALA A 573 -12.19 -3.70 -15.41
C ALA A 573 -12.03 -2.20 -15.72
N LEU A 574 -11.86 -1.87 -17.00
CA LEU A 574 -12.02 -0.48 -17.45
C LEU A 574 -13.51 -0.09 -17.28
N PRO A 575 -13.85 1.16 -16.93
CA PRO A 575 -15.24 1.56 -16.81
C PRO A 575 -16.07 1.19 -18.06
N PRO A 576 -17.22 0.53 -17.92
CA PRO A 576 -17.97 -0.02 -19.05
C PRO A 576 -18.29 0.99 -20.16
N ALA A 577 -18.66 2.23 -19.82
CA ALA A 577 -18.93 3.25 -20.83
C ALA A 577 -17.66 3.65 -21.59
N GLN A 578 -16.50 3.69 -20.93
CA GLN A 578 -15.22 3.98 -21.57
C GLN A 578 -14.78 2.84 -22.49
N GLU A 579 -14.96 1.58 -22.10
CA GLU A 579 -14.70 0.45 -23.00
C GLU A 579 -15.60 0.47 -24.24
N ALA A 580 -16.90 0.76 -24.06
CA ALA A 580 -17.85 0.88 -25.16
C ALA A 580 -17.47 2.02 -26.13
N LEU A 581 -17.05 3.18 -25.59
CA LEU A 581 -16.55 4.32 -26.36
C LEU A 581 -15.34 3.91 -27.22
N VAL A 582 -14.34 3.26 -26.63
CA VAL A 582 -13.13 2.81 -27.35
C VAL A 582 -13.49 1.87 -28.50
N ARG A 583 -14.39 0.92 -28.28
CA ARG A 583 -14.84 -0.03 -29.31
C ARG A 583 -15.58 0.67 -30.46
N ALA A 584 -16.48 1.60 -30.14
CA ALA A 584 -17.20 2.37 -31.15
C ALA A 584 -16.26 3.21 -32.02
N VAL A 585 -15.28 3.87 -31.39
CA VAL A 585 -14.24 4.64 -32.06
C VAL A 585 -13.38 3.76 -32.97
N HIS A 586 -12.91 2.61 -32.46
CA HIS A 586 -12.10 1.69 -33.24
C HIS A 586 -12.85 1.10 -34.45
N ALA A 587 -14.14 0.78 -34.28
CA ALA A 587 -14.99 0.32 -35.37
C ALA A 587 -15.14 1.37 -36.48
N ALA A 588 -15.15 2.66 -36.12
CA ALA A 588 -15.21 3.77 -37.07
C ALA A 588 -13.84 4.14 -37.67
N ASN A 589 -12.76 3.98 -36.91
CA ASN A 589 -11.40 4.26 -37.35
C ASN A 589 -10.41 3.17 -36.86
N PRO A 590 -9.95 2.27 -37.76
CA PRO A 590 -8.98 1.24 -37.41
C PRO A 590 -7.64 1.78 -36.88
N ALA A 591 -7.25 3.02 -37.24
CA ALA A 591 -6.09 3.72 -36.70
C ALA A 591 -6.42 4.38 -35.34
N THR A 592 -6.82 3.56 -34.38
CA THR A 592 -7.15 3.99 -33.00
C THR A 592 -6.01 3.68 -32.04
N VAL A 593 -5.59 4.68 -31.28
CA VAL A 593 -4.62 4.57 -30.18
C VAL A 593 -5.37 4.74 -28.87
N LEU A 594 -5.29 3.76 -27.97
CA LEU A 594 -5.77 3.89 -26.61
C LEU A 594 -4.62 4.37 -25.71
N VAL A 595 -4.87 5.45 -24.96
CA VAL A 595 -3.98 5.94 -23.91
C VAL A 595 -4.69 5.73 -22.57
N VAL A 596 -4.18 4.79 -21.78
CA VAL A 596 -4.70 4.51 -20.44
C VAL A 596 -3.96 5.42 -19.44
N SER A 597 -4.63 6.48 -18.97
CA SER A 597 -4.13 7.38 -17.92
C SER A 597 -4.65 6.89 -16.57
N SER A 598 -3.82 6.24 -15.77
CA SER A 598 -4.30 5.53 -14.58
C SER A 598 -3.27 5.23 -13.51
N GLY A 599 -3.68 5.27 -12.24
CA GLY A 599 -2.89 4.78 -11.10
C GLY A 599 -2.79 3.24 -11.02
N TYR A 600 -3.61 2.54 -11.82
CA TYR A 600 -3.92 1.13 -11.65
C TYR A 600 -3.76 0.31 -12.92
N PRO A 601 -3.43 -1.00 -12.81
CA PRO A 601 -3.57 -1.94 -13.91
C PRO A 601 -5.03 -2.14 -14.31
N PHE A 602 -5.31 -2.06 -15.62
CA PHE A 602 -6.62 -2.40 -16.18
C PHE A 602 -6.56 -3.68 -17.02
N ALA A 603 -7.44 -4.63 -16.70
CA ALA A 603 -7.60 -5.88 -17.40
C ALA A 603 -8.41 -5.67 -18.69
N VAL A 604 -7.71 -5.45 -19.81
CA VAL A 604 -8.32 -5.14 -21.12
C VAL A 604 -7.97 -6.17 -22.22
N PRO A 605 -8.16 -7.49 -22.01
CA PRO A 605 -7.71 -8.51 -22.95
C PRO A 605 -8.35 -8.40 -24.34
N ALA A 606 -9.62 -7.99 -24.42
CA ALA A 606 -10.30 -7.82 -25.70
C ALA A 606 -9.79 -6.60 -26.47
N LEU A 607 -9.63 -5.45 -25.80
CA LEU A 607 -9.03 -4.26 -26.44
C LEU A 607 -7.58 -4.53 -26.86
N HIS A 608 -6.80 -5.29 -26.08
CA HIS A 608 -5.47 -5.73 -26.48
C HIS A 608 -5.48 -6.54 -27.78
N ALA A 609 -6.46 -7.43 -27.96
CA ALA A 609 -6.57 -8.24 -29.17
C ALA A 609 -6.98 -7.40 -30.40
N GLU A 610 -7.83 -6.38 -30.21
CA GLU A 610 -8.44 -5.60 -31.29
C GLU A 610 -7.62 -4.37 -31.70
N LEU A 611 -7.12 -3.58 -30.75
CA LEU A 611 -6.52 -2.27 -31.03
C LEU A 611 -5.10 -2.38 -31.56
N PRO A 612 -4.69 -1.52 -32.51
CA PRO A 612 -3.33 -1.54 -33.04
C PRO A 612 -2.31 -0.93 -32.07
N ALA A 613 -2.69 -0.01 -31.18
CA ALA A 613 -1.76 0.60 -30.24
C ALA A 613 -2.42 0.90 -28.89
N ILE A 614 -1.69 0.59 -27.81
CA ILE A 614 -2.08 0.87 -26.43
C ILE A 614 -0.87 1.43 -25.69
N LEU A 615 -1.04 2.60 -25.09
CA LEU A 615 -0.09 3.22 -24.17
C LEU A 615 -0.69 3.24 -22.77
N TRP A 616 0.18 3.21 -21.78
CA TRP A 616 -0.16 3.53 -20.41
C TRP A 616 0.76 4.63 -19.88
N SER A 617 0.17 5.51 -19.07
CA SER A 617 0.88 6.38 -18.15
C SER A 617 0.10 6.46 -16.85
N SER A 618 0.78 6.69 -15.73
CA SER A 618 0.10 7.20 -14.55
C SER A 618 -0.51 8.57 -14.83
N HIS A 619 -1.24 9.14 -13.86
CA HIS A 619 -1.50 10.57 -13.90
C HIS A 619 -0.14 11.29 -13.87
N GLY A 620 0.20 11.97 -14.98
CA GLY A 620 1.57 12.37 -15.30
C GLY A 620 1.96 13.79 -14.89
N GLY A 621 1.14 14.44 -14.06
CA GLY A 621 1.38 15.80 -13.60
C GLY A 621 1.18 16.86 -14.69
N GLN A 622 1.68 18.07 -14.42
CA GLN A 622 1.32 19.30 -15.15
C GLN A 622 1.72 19.34 -16.64
N GLU A 623 2.69 18.51 -17.04
CA GLU A 623 3.27 18.45 -18.40
C GLU A 623 2.82 17.22 -19.21
N TYR A 624 1.78 16.51 -18.74
CA TYR A 624 1.29 15.26 -19.34
C TYR A 624 1.03 15.36 -20.85
N GLY A 625 0.37 16.42 -21.32
CA GLY A 625 0.02 16.60 -22.72
C GLY A 625 1.21 16.76 -23.66
N HIS A 626 2.24 17.53 -23.24
CA HIS A 626 3.48 17.64 -24.01
C HIS A 626 4.23 16.32 -24.06
N ALA A 627 4.31 15.61 -22.93
CA ALA A 627 4.94 14.30 -22.86
C ALA A 627 4.23 13.27 -23.76
N LEU A 628 2.89 13.25 -23.75
CA LEU A 628 2.11 12.40 -24.65
C LEU A 628 2.38 12.73 -26.11
N ALA A 629 2.40 14.02 -26.47
CA ALA A 629 2.70 14.44 -27.83
C ALA A 629 4.13 14.04 -28.27
N ASP A 630 5.13 14.23 -27.42
CA ASP A 630 6.52 13.83 -27.70
C ASP A 630 6.62 12.33 -28.00
N VAL A 631 5.88 11.50 -27.25
CA VAL A 631 5.84 10.05 -27.48
C VAL A 631 5.04 9.68 -28.74
N LEU A 632 3.83 10.22 -28.93
CA LEU A 632 2.99 9.86 -30.08
C LEU A 632 3.64 10.22 -31.42
N PHE A 633 4.34 11.36 -31.49
CA PHE A 633 5.04 11.80 -32.71
C PHE A 633 6.47 11.26 -32.84
N GLY A 634 6.98 10.53 -31.82
CA GLY A 634 8.29 9.90 -31.87
C GLY A 634 9.47 10.84 -31.67
N ASP A 635 9.25 12.03 -31.10
CA ASP A 635 10.34 12.88 -30.60
C ASP A 635 11.03 12.22 -29.39
N ALA A 636 10.25 11.46 -28.63
CA ALA A 636 10.71 10.58 -27.58
C ALA A 636 10.36 9.12 -27.90
N ASP A 637 11.28 8.22 -27.55
CA ASP A 637 11.00 6.79 -27.52
C ASP A 637 10.18 6.46 -26.26
N PRO A 638 9.08 5.68 -26.34
CA PRO A 638 8.33 5.24 -25.17
C PRO A 638 9.17 4.25 -24.37
N ALA A 639 10.00 4.77 -23.48
CA ALA A 639 11.03 3.99 -22.82
C ALA A 639 10.69 3.62 -21.37
N GLY A 640 9.43 3.82 -20.96
CA GLY A 640 8.94 3.31 -19.69
C GLY A 640 8.80 1.79 -19.71
N ARG A 641 8.81 1.16 -18.53
CA ARG A 641 8.53 -0.26 -18.33
C ARG A 641 7.62 -0.44 -17.12
N LEU A 642 6.64 -1.34 -17.20
CA LEU A 642 5.75 -1.65 -16.09
C LEU A 642 6.53 -2.14 -14.85
N THR A 643 6.11 -1.70 -13.67
CA THR A 643 6.69 -2.13 -12.38
C THR A 643 5.75 -3.02 -11.57
N GLN A 644 4.64 -3.46 -12.19
CA GLN A 644 3.67 -4.39 -11.65
C GLN A 644 3.08 -5.24 -12.77
N THR A 645 2.64 -6.44 -12.43
CA THR A 645 2.04 -7.38 -13.36
C THR A 645 0.60 -6.96 -13.68
N TRP A 646 0.27 -6.86 -14.97
CA TRP A 646 -1.10 -6.65 -15.40
C TRP A 646 -1.75 -8.01 -15.67
N TYR A 647 -2.69 -8.38 -14.79
CA TYR A 647 -3.47 -9.61 -14.91
C TYR A 647 -4.56 -9.47 -15.96
N ARG A 648 -5.07 -10.59 -16.47
CA ARG A 648 -6.17 -10.57 -17.47
C ARG A 648 -7.54 -10.42 -16.84
N SER A 649 -7.65 -10.67 -15.54
CA SER A 649 -8.87 -10.54 -14.75
C SER A 649 -8.55 -10.53 -13.27
N ALA A 650 -9.36 -9.84 -12.47
CA ALA A 650 -9.31 -9.92 -11.01
C ALA A 650 -9.53 -11.36 -10.49
N ARG A 651 -10.15 -12.26 -11.28
CA ARG A 651 -10.33 -13.67 -10.93
C ARG A 651 -9.02 -14.47 -10.85
N GLU A 652 -7.92 -13.91 -11.36
CA GLU A 652 -6.58 -14.52 -11.30
C GLU A 652 -5.83 -14.11 -10.02
N LEU A 653 -6.40 -13.18 -9.23
CA LEU A 653 -5.82 -12.71 -7.97
C LEU A 653 -6.32 -13.56 -6.79
N PRO A 654 -5.50 -13.67 -5.72
CA PRO A 654 -5.99 -14.21 -4.45
C PRO A 654 -7.02 -13.29 -3.80
N ASP A 655 -7.48 -13.65 -2.60
CA ASP A 655 -8.23 -12.73 -1.77
C ASP A 655 -7.39 -11.47 -1.45
N LEU A 656 -8.03 -10.30 -1.40
CA LEU A 656 -7.33 -9.04 -1.14
C LEU A 656 -6.63 -9.05 0.22
N PHE A 657 -7.18 -9.75 1.21
CA PHE A 657 -6.63 -9.81 2.57
C PHE A 657 -5.61 -10.93 2.76
N ASP A 658 -5.31 -11.72 1.72
CA ASP A 658 -4.26 -12.75 1.79
C ASP A 658 -2.90 -12.18 1.39
N TYR A 659 -2.07 -11.91 2.40
CA TYR A 659 -0.74 -11.31 2.23
C TYR A 659 0.35 -12.35 1.96
N ASP A 660 0.09 -13.66 2.04
CA ASP A 660 1.10 -14.67 1.74
C ASP A 660 1.25 -14.85 0.23
N ILE A 661 2.11 -14.01 -0.38
CA ILE A 661 2.43 -14.07 -1.81
C ILE A 661 3.06 -15.40 -2.24
N ILE A 662 3.64 -16.16 -1.31
CA ILE A 662 4.30 -17.44 -1.58
C ILE A 662 3.24 -18.53 -1.68
N ALA A 663 2.33 -18.63 -0.72
CA ALA A 663 1.25 -19.61 -0.74
C ALA A 663 0.26 -19.35 -1.90
N THR A 664 -0.09 -18.08 -2.10
CA THR A 664 -1.11 -17.66 -3.09
C THR A 664 -0.63 -17.59 -4.55
N ASP A 665 0.66 -17.82 -4.81
CA ASP A 665 1.27 -17.64 -6.13
C ASP A 665 1.05 -16.20 -6.68
N ALA A 666 1.19 -15.17 -5.84
CA ALA A 666 1.00 -13.78 -6.25
C ALA A 666 2.28 -13.12 -6.82
N THR A 667 2.11 -11.97 -7.50
CA THR A 667 3.16 -11.18 -8.17
C THR A 667 3.90 -11.94 -9.28
N TYR A 668 4.73 -11.26 -10.09
CA TYR A 668 5.57 -11.95 -11.09
C TYR A 668 6.52 -13.01 -10.48
N MET A 669 6.80 -12.92 -9.18
CA MET A 669 7.71 -13.83 -8.49
C MET A 669 7.13 -15.24 -8.37
N TYR A 670 5.82 -15.39 -8.12
CA TYR A 670 5.20 -16.70 -7.92
C TYR A 670 4.05 -17.01 -8.86
N TYR A 671 3.46 -16.01 -9.53
CA TYR A 671 2.35 -16.20 -10.45
C TYR A 671 2.68 -17.13 -11.61
N ARG A 672 1.90 -18.21 -11.70
CA ARG A 672 2.09 -19.29 -12.69
C ARG A 672 1.22 -19.15 -13.93
N GLY A 673 0.29 -18.19 -13.93
CA GLY A 673 -0.56 -17.91 -15.08
C GLY A 673 0.20 -17.16 -16.18
N THR A 674 -0.54 -16.59 -17.13
CA THR A 674 0.04 -15.79 -18.21
C THR A 674 -0.52 -14.37 -18.08
N PRO A 675 0.30 -13.38 -17.71
CA PRO A 675 -0.19 -12.02 -17.53
C PRO A 675 -0.63 -11.42 -18.86
N LEU A 676 -1.50 -10.41 -18.81
CA LEU A 676 -1.82 -9.56 -19.96
C LEU A 676 -0.57 -8.78 -20.39
N TYR A 677 0.09 -8.15 -19.41
CA TYR A 677 1.41 -7.56 -19.56
C TYR A 677 2.29 -7.95 -18.37
N PRO A 678 3.44 -8.61 -18.59
CA PRO A 678 4.30 -9.06 -17.49
C PRO A 678 4.99 -7.88 -16.80
N PHE A 679 5.39 -8.06 -15.53
CA PHE A 679 6.32 -7.14 -14.86
C PHE A 679 7.53 -6.83 -15.76
N GLY A 680 7.89 -5.55 -15.87
CA GLY A 680 8.98 -5.07 -16.72
C GLY A 680 8.61 -4.86 -18.20
N HIS A 681 7.36 -5.10 -18.61
CA HIS A 681 6.93 -4.95 -20.01
C HIS A 681 6.92 -3.49 -20.48
N GLY A 682 7.26 -3.28 -21.75
CA GLY A 682 7.20 -2.00 -22.43
C GLY A 682 7.94 -2.06 -23.76
N GLU A 683 7.24 -1.73 -24.84
CA GLU A 683 7.78 -1.68 -26.18
C GLU A 683 8.60 -0.41 -26.43
N SER A 684 9.32 -0.37 -27.55
CA SER A 684 10.09 0.78 -28.02
C SER A 684 9.81 0.94 -29.51
N TYR A 685 10.00 2.14 -30.07
CA TYR A 685 10.01 2.32 -31.52
C TYR A 685 11.26 1.72 -32.18
N ALA A 686 12.30 1.43 -31.39
CA ALA A 686 13.46 0.67 -31.80
C ALA A 686 13.29 -0.84 -31.54
N ARG A 687 14.24 -1.66 -32.03
CA ARG A 687 14.26 -3.10 -31.81
C ARG A 687 15.62 -3.53 -31.30
N PHE A 688 15.65 -4.30 -30.20
CA PHE A 688 16.90 -4.69 -29.56
C PHE A 688 17.17 -6.19 -29.64
N ALA A 689 18.41 -6.54 -29.99
CA ALA A 689 18.94 -7.89 -29.94
C ALA A 689 19.94 -8.01 -28.79
N TYR A 690 19.95 -9.18 -28.15
CA TYR A 690 20.78 -9.50 -26.99
C TYR A 690 21.71 -10.65 -27.37
N SER A 691 23.00 -10.54 -27.07
CA SER A 691 23.98 -11.57 -27.42
C SER A 691 25.17 -11.58 -26.45
N GLY A 692 26.02 -12.61 -26.55
CA GLY A 692 27.29 -12.67 -25.83
C GLY A 692 27.16 -12.68 -24.30
N LEU A 693 26.24 -13.47 -23.75
CA LEU A 693 26.13 -13.63 -22.29
C LEU A 693 27.40 -14.31 -21.74
N GLU A 694 28.08 -13.62 -20.83
CA GLU A 694 29.24 -14.13 -20.11
C GLU A 694 29.05 -13.95 -18.61
N LEU A 695 29.33 -15.00 -17.84
CA LEU A 695 29.36 -14.98 -16.38
C LEU A 695 30.82 -15.03 -15.92
N SER A 696 31.19 -14.25 -14.90
CA SER A 696 32.58 -14.23 -14.41
C SER A 696 33.05 -15.55 -13.79
N ALA A 697 32.11 -16.40 -13.35
CA ALA A 697 32.40 -17.71 -12.79
C ALA A 697 31.20 -18.66 -12.97
N GLU A 698 31.47 -19.97 -13.06
CA GLU A 698 30.43 -21.01 -13.05
C GLU A 698 30.05 -21.44 -11.63
N THR A 699 30.93 -21.19 -10.65
CA THR A 699 30.71 -21.45 -9.22
C THR A 699 31.18 -20.25 -8.41
N VAL A 700 30.39 -19.85 -7.43
CA VAL A 700 30.63 -18.69 -6.55
C VAL A 700 30.36 -19.05 -5.10
N GLY A 701 31.11 -18.45 -4.17
CA GLY A 701 30.84 -18.48 -2.74
C GLY A 701 29.81 -17.42 -2.31
N PRO A 702 29.28 -17.51 -1.08
CA PRO A 702 28.21 -16.62 -0.60
C PRO A 702 28.60 -15.13 -0.52
N ASP A 703 29.90 -14.83 -0.34
CA ASP A 703 30.42 -13.47 -0.23
C ASP A 703 30.91 -12.90 -1.57
N ASP A 704 30.84 -13.70 -2.65
CA ASP A 704 31.33 -13.29 -3.97
C ASP A 704 30.36 -12.33 -4.68
N VAL A 705 30.88 -11.69 -5.73
CA VAL A 705 30.08 -10.92 -6.69
C VAL A 705 30.19 -11.59 -8.05
N LEU A 706 29.07 -12.08 -8.57
CA LEU A 706 28.97 -12.60 -9.94
C LEU A 706 28.79 -11.43 -10.90
N THR A 707 29.73 -11.27 -11.84
CA THR A 707 29.60 -10.28 -12.92
C THR A 707 28.91 -10.92 -14.12
N VAL A 708 27.82 -10.31 -14.58
CA VAL A 708 27.05 -10.70 -15.76
C VAL A 708 27.32 -9.69 -16.88
N ARG A 709 27.91 -10.14 -18.00
CA ARG A 709 28.18 -9.30 -19.18
C ARG A 709 27.36 -9.77 -20.37
N LEU A 710 26.87 -8.84 -21.17
CA LEU A 710 26.19 -9.10 -22.44
C LEU A 710 26.35 -7.93 -23.39
N THR A 711 25.98 -8.12 -24.65
CA THR A 711 25.90 -7.05 -25.66
C THR A 711 24.45 -6.83 -26.07
N VAL A 712 24.03 -5.56 -26.09
CA VAL A 712 22.74 -5.12 -26.62
C VAL A 712 22.98 -4.33 -27.89
N THR A 713 22.24 -4.68 -28.96
CA THR A 713 22.34 -4.03 -30.27
C THR A 713 20.99 -3.49 -30.69
N ASN A 714 20.93 -2.22 -31.11
CA ASN A 714 19.75 -1.70 -31.77
C ASN A 714 19.73 -2.17 -33.24
N THR A 715 18.80 -3.07 -33.53
CA THR A 715 18.53 -3.65 -34.86
C THR A 715 17.36 -2.96 -35.58
N GLY A 716 16.80 -1.91 -34.97
CA GLY A 716 15.77 -1.06 -35.55
C GLY A 716 16.35 -0.01 -36.52
N GLN A 717 15.46 0.87 -36.98
CA GLN A 717 15.79 2.00 -37.85
C GLN A 717 15.74 3.35 -37.13
N LEU A 718 15.25 3.35 -35.88
CA LEU A 718 15.13 4.53 -35.03
C LEU A 718 16.04 4.38 -33.81
N PRO A 719 16.58 5.49 -33.28
CA PRO A 719 17.20 5.47 -31.96
C PRO A 719 16.16 5.07 -30.91
N GLY A 720 16.59 4.40 -29.85
CA GLY A 720 15.70 4.04 -28.75
C GLY A 720 16.44 3.78 -27.46
N GLU A 721 15.68 3.64 -26.38
CA GLU A 721 16.17 3.29 -25.05
C GLU A 721 15.66 1.90 -24.65
N GLU A 722 16.60 1.07 -24.18
CA GLU A 722 16.31 -0.27 -23.68
C GLU A 722 16.62 -0.37 -22.19
N VAL A 723 15.77 -1.09 -21.45
CA VAL A 723 15.99 -1.43 -20.05
C VAL A 723 16.29 -2.94 -19.99
N VAL A 724 17.58 -3.26 -19.86
CA VAL A 724 18.07 -4.64 -19.67
C VAL A 724 17.76 -5.06 -18.25
N GLN A 725 17.01 -6.14 -18.07
CA GLN A 725 16.59 -6.62 -16.74
C GLN A 725 17.28 -7.94 -16.42
N LEU A 726 17.91 -8.02 -15.25
CA LEU A 726 18.60 -9.21 -14.74
C LEU A 726 17.77 -9.84 -13.62
N TYR A 727 17.35 -11.09 -13.85
CA TYR A 727 16.68 -11.90 -12.85
C TYR A 727 17.50 -13.12 -12.47
N THR A 728 17.20 -13.67 -11.30
CA THR A 728 17.72 -14.96 -10.84
C THR A 728 16.60 -15.95 -10.58
N ARG A 729 16.90 -17.24 -10.75
CA ARG A 729 16.04 -18.35 -10.35
C ARG A 729 16.87 -19.44 -9.68
N GLN A 730 16.56 -19.73 -8.42
CA GLN A 730 17.11 -20.88 -7.72
C GLN A 730 16.35 -22.15 -8.15
N ARG A 731 17.07 -23.22 -8.51
CA ARG A 731 16.46 -24.42 -9.11
C ARG A 731 16.17 -25.54 -8.11
N ARG A 732 16.78 -25.50 -6.93
CA ARG A 732 16.64 -26.49 -5.86
C ARG A 732 16.63 -25.77 -4.52
N SER A 733 15.68 -26.13 -3.66
CA SER A 733 15.52 -25.63 -2.29
C SER A 733 14.49 -26.52 -1.61
N ARG A 734 14.55 -26.64 -0.28
CA ARG A 734 13.50 -27.30 0.50
C ARG A 734 12.20 -26.49 0.51
N VAL A 735 12.30 -25.17 0.46
CA VAL A 735 11.14 -24.26 0.42
C VAL A 735 10.82 -23.82 -1.01
N LYS A 736 9.57 -23.40 -1.24
CA LYS A 736 9.12 -22.80 -2.51
C LYS A 736 9.96 -21.54 -2.82
N GLN A 737 10.59 -21.57 -3.99
CA GLN A 737 11.41 -20.48 -4.53
C GLN A 737 10.64 -19.72 -5.62
N PRO A 738 10.90 -18.42 -5.78
CA PRO A 738 10.32 -17.61 -6.85
C PRO A 738 10.69 -18.19 -8.23
N LEU A 739 9.79 -18.01 -9.19
CA LEU A 739 10.02 -18.29 -10.60
C LEU A 739 11.15 -17.41 -11.15
N ARG A 740 11.19 -16.14 -10.72
CA ARG A 740 12.18 -15.11 -11.06
C ARG A 740 12.22 -14.07 -9.94
N ARG A 741 13.40 -13.54 -9.62
CA ARG A 741 13.58 -12.32 -8.79
C ARG A 741 14.50 -11.34 -9.49
N LEU A 742 14.09 -10.09 -9.60
CA LEU A 742 14.89 -9.00 -10.16
C LEU A 742 16.09 -8.74 -9.25
N ARG A 743 17.27 -8.60 -9.85
CA ARG A 743 18.54 -8.37 -9.13
C ARG A 743 19.31 -7.15 -9.63
N GLY A 744 18.90 -6.59 -10.76
CA GLY A 744 19.56 -5.46 -11.36
C GLY A 744 18.95 -5.11 -12.70
N PHE A 745 19.23 -3.90 -13.16
CA PHE A 745 18.90 -3.48 -14.52
C PHE A 745 19.95 -2.49 -15.03
N ALA A 746 19.98 -2.30 -16.34
CA ALA A 746 20.76 -1.25 -16.99
C ALA A 746 19.93 -0.60 -18.10
N ARG A 747 19.89 0.73 -18.10
CA ARG A 747 19.25 1.52 -19.14
C ARG A 747 20.29 1.94 -20.19
N VAL A 748 20.03 1.68 -21.46
CA VAL A 748 20.94 2.04 -22.57
C VAL A 748 20.19 2.71 -23.71
N ARG A 749 20.69 3.88 -24.13
CA ARG A 749 20.24 4.54 -25.36
C ARG A 749 21.16 4.19 -26.51
N LEU A 750 20.61 3.69 -27.61
CA LEU A 750 21.38 3.22 -28.77
C LEU A 750 20.86 3.81 -30.09
N ALA A 751 21.76 4.32 -30.92
CA ALA A 751 21.47 4.67 -32.30
C ALA A 751 21.23 3.40 -33.16
N PRO A 752 20.58 3.49 -34.33
CA PRO A 752 20.41 2.36 -35.24
C PRO A 752 21.75 1.69 -35.59
N GLY A 753 21.83 0.36 -35.43
CA GLY A 753 23.05 -0.43 -35.67
C GLY A 753 24.10 -0.37 -34.54
N GLU A 754 23.94 0.52 -33.55
CA GLU A 754 24.86 0.62 -32.42
C GLU A 754 24.75 -0.62 -31.52
N SER A 755 25.90 -1.10 -31.04
CA SER A 755 26.01 -2.16 -30.03
C SER A 755 26.73 -1.65 -28.80
N ARG A 756 26.27 -2.03 -27.62
CA ARG A 756 26.87 -1.66 -26.34
C ARG A 756 27.00 -2.86 -25.41
N GLY A 757 28.17 -3.00 -24.81
CA GLY A 757 28.39 -3.95 -23.72
C GLY A 757 27.70 -3.46 -22.44
N VAL A 758 26.93 -4.33 -21.80
CA VAL A 758 26.27 -4.10 -20.52
C VAL A 758 26.90 -5.03 -19.49
N THR A 759 27.24 -4.47 -18.33
CA THR A 759 27.78 -5.21 -17.19
C THR A 759 26.89 -4.99 -15.98
N LEU A 760 26.42 -6.07 -15.38
CA LEU A 760 25.60 -6.06 -14.16
C LEU A 760 26.30 -6.88 -13.09
N ALA A 761 26.22 -6.43 -11.84
CA ALA A 761 26.81 -7.11 -10.69
C ALA A 761 25.71 -7.73 -9.83
N LEU A 762 25.83 -9.02 -9.54
CA LEU A 762 24.99 -9.74 -8.59
C LEU A 762 25.84 -10.09 -7.36
N LYS A 763 25.54 -9.47 -6.21
CA LYS A 763 26.11 -9.92 -4.94
C LYS A 763 25.45 -11.25 -4.58
N VAL A 764 26.23 -12.29 -4.35
CA VAL A 764 25.68 -13.63 -4.06
C VAL A 764 24.92 -13.63 -2.73
N ALA A 765 25.32 -12.79 -1.78
CA ALA A 765 24.59 -12.55 -0.54
C ALA A 765 23.13 -12.09 -0.76
N ASP A 766 22.81 -11.43 -1.88
CA ASP A 766 21.44 -11.01 -2.19
C ASP A 766 20.54 -12.20 -2.61
N LEU A 767 21.13 -13.37 -2.90
CA LEU A 767 20.40 -14.62 -3.12
C LEU A 767 19.86 -15.23 -1.83
N ALA A 768 20.21 -14.67 -0.67
CA ALA A 768 19.74 -15.20 0.59
C ALA A 768 18.21 -15.18 0.71
N PHE A 769 17.66 -16.21 1.34
CA PHE A 769 16.24 -16.27 1.70
C PHE A 769 16.10 -16.64 3.18
N TRP A 770 14.91 -16.47 3.76
CA TRP A 770 14.70 -16.67 5.18
C TRP A 770 14.51 -18.16 5.49
N ASP A 771 15.38 -18.70 6.34
CA ASP A 771 15.30 -20.06 6.84
C ASP A 771 14.55 -20.11 8.16
N VAL A 772 13.28 -20.48 8.07
CA VAL A 772 12.38 -20.68 9.23
C VAL A 772 12.84 -21.81 10.17
N THR A 773 13.69 -22.73 9.73
CA THR A 773 14.20 -23.81 10.62
C THR A 773 15.16 -23.26 11.68
N ARG A 774 15.89 -22.19 11.34
CA ARG A 774 16.96 -21.62 12.17
C ARG A 774 16.75 -20.15 12.51
N GLY A 775 15.75 -19.49 11.92
CA GLY A 775 15.39 -18.09 12.18
C GLY A 775 16.45 -17.11 11.68
N ARG A 776 16.99 -17.33 10.47
CA ARG A 776 17.99 -16.45 9.86
C ARG A 776 18.01 -16.52 8.33
N PHE A 777 18.63 -15.54 7.69
CA PHE A 777 18.93 -15.62 6.26
C PHE A 777 19.97 -16.71 5.95
N VAL A 778 19.79 -17.39 4.83
CA VAL A 778 20.69 -18.42 4.29
C VAL A 778 20.95 -18.21 2.80
N VAL A 779 22.22 -18.34 2.39
CA VAL A 779 22.59 -18.58 1.00
C VAL A 779 22.80 -20.09 0.84
N GLU A 780 21.91 -20.75 0.11
CA GLU A 780 21.90 -22.21 0.00
C GLU A 780 22.89 -22.72 -1.05
N ASP A 781 23.48 -23.90 -0.80
CA ASP A 781 24.16 -24.71 -1.81
C ASP A 781 23.15 -25.18 -2.86
N ALA A 782 23.08 -24.45 -3.98
CA ALA A 782 22.11 -24.73 -5.02
C ALA A 782 22.55 -24.27 -6.41
N PRO A 783 22.11 -25.00 -7.47
CA PRO A 783 22.19 -24.52 -8.84
C PRO A 783 21.21 -23.37 -9.07
N HIS A 784 21.70 -22.33 -9.72
CA HIS A 784 20.98 -21.12 -10.05
C HIS A 784 21.00 -20.85 -11.57
N ALA A 785 20.07 -20.01 -12.01
CA ALA A 785 20.09 -19.42 -13.33
C ALA A 785 20.06 -17.89 -13.24
N VAL A 786 20.88 -17.24 -14.06
CA VAL A 786 20.72 -15.84 -14.47
C VAL A 786 19.81 -15.81 -15.69
N LEU A 787 18.80 -14.96 -15.66
CA LEU A 787 17.86 -14.74 -16.76
C LEU A 787 17.96 -13.25 -17.13
N VAL A 788 18.35 -12.93 -18.36
CA VAL A 788 18.44 -11.55 -18.84
C VAL A 788 17.39 -11.34 -19.92
N GLY A 789 16.57 -10.30 -19.76
CA GLY A 789 15.43 -10.05 -20.64
C GLY A 789 15.05 -8.59 -20.73
N ARG A 790 13.99 -8.36 -21.51
CA ARG A 790 13.31 -7.06 -21.65
C ARG A 790 12.20 -6.87 -20.62
N SER A 791 11.72 -7.98 -20.07
CA SER A 791 10.70 -8.06 -19.02
C SER A 791 10.79 -9.44 -18.37
N SER A 792 10.00 -9.67 -17.33
CA SER A 792 9.90 -10.99 -16.69
C SER A 792 9.28 -12.05 -17.62
N GLY A 793 8.51 -11.64 -18.62
CA GLY A 793 7.91 -12.51 -19.64
C GLY A 793 8.78 -12.72 -20.89
N ASP A 794 9.70 -11.79 -21.18
CA ASP A 794 10.57 -11.81 -22.38
C ASP A 794 12.05 -11.98 -22.01
N ILE A 795 12.43 -13.21 -21.70
CA ILE A 795 13.82 -13.59 -21.38
C ILE A 795 14.58 -13.92 -22.66
N ARG A 796 15.66 -13.17 -22.92
CA ARG A 796 16.47 -13.26 -24.15
C ARG A 796 17.71 -14.12 -24.00
N LEU A 797 18.35 -14.07 -22.83
CA LEU A 797 19.56 -14.83 -22.53
C LEU A 797 19.43 -15.53 -21.18
N CYS A 798 20.03 -16.72 -21.05
CA CYS A 798 20.02 -17.50 -19.82
C CYS A 798 21.40 -18.11 -19.59
N GLY A 799 21.91 -17.97 -18.37
CA GLY A 799 23.18 -18.53 -17.92
C GLY A 799 22.99 -19.33 -16.64
N ARG A 800 23.83 -20.34 -16.42
CA ARG A 800 23.77 -21.18 -15.21
C ARG A 800 25.02 -20.95 -14.38
N PHE A 801 24.85 -20.97 -13.06
CA PHE A 801 25.95 -20.96 -12.10
C PHE A 801 25.54 -21.75 -10.86
N THR A 802 26.51 -22.16 -10.06
CA THR A 802 26.29 -22.85 -8.79
C THR A 802 26.76 -21.97 -7.64
N VAL A 803 25.98 -21.92 -6.57
CA VAL A 803 26.40 -21.25 -5.34
C VAL A 803 26.90 -22.33 -4.38
N ALA A 804 28.14 -22.21 -3.93
CA ALA A 804 28.73 -23.05 -2.89
C ALA A 804 28.37 -22.48 -1.51
N GLY A 805 27.08 -22.50 -1.20
CA GLY A 805 26.50 -22.01 0.06
C GLY A 805 26.45 -23.09 1.15
N GLU A 806 25.49 -22.97 2.06
CA GLU A 806 25.23 -24.00 3.08
C GLU A 806 24.02 -24.87 2.71
N ARG A 807 23.93 -26.07 3.29
CA ARG A 807 22.71 -26.88 3.23
C ARG A 807 21.88 -26.63 4.48
N ILE A 808 20.57 -26.43 4.30
CA ILE A 808 19.65 -26.35 5.43
C ILE A 808 19.51 -27.78 5.99
N PRO A 809 19.84 -28.01 7.27
CA PRO A 809 19.68 -29.34 7.87
C PRO A 809 18.19 -29.62 8.14
N PRO A 810 17.83 -30.89 8.39
CA PRO A 810 16.56 -31.23 9.05
C PRO A 810 16.36 -30.39 10.33
N ARG A 811 15.10 -30.09 10.66
CA ARG A 811 14.75 -29.36 11.89
C ARG A 811 15.08 -30.23 13.09
N ASP A 812 15.87 -29.69 14.02
CA ASP A 812 16.11 -30.31 15.32
C ASP A 812 15.05 -29.79 16.32
N PRO A 813 14.05 -30.62 16.70
CA PRO A 813 12.98 -30.22 17.61
C PRO A 813 13.44 -30.13 19.08
N TYR A 814 14.69 -30.49 19.39
CA TYR A 814 15.28 -30.46 20.72
C TYR A 814 16.20 -29.25 20.93
N ALA A 815 16.70 -28.64 19.86
CA ALA A 815 17.53 -27.43 19.93
C ALA A 815 16.76 -26.23 20.49
N ARG A 816 15.48 -26.09 20.11
CA ARG A 816 14.52 -25.10 20.63
C ARG A 816 13.09 -25.55 20.30
N PRO A 817 12.06 -25.04 21.00
CA PRO A 817 10.68 -25.24 20.61
C PRO A 817 10.45 -24.84 19.14
N LEU A 818 9.61 -25.60 18.45
CA LEU A 818 9.16 -25.26 17.11
C LEU A 818 8.05 -24.21 17.23
N GLU A 819 8.38 -22.96 16.91
CA GLU A 819 7.39 -21.88 16.86
C GLU A 819 6.36 -22.17 15.77
N ALA A 820 5.07 -22.08 16.10
CA ALA A 820 3.98 -22.41 15.18
C ALA A 820 4.00 -21.54 13.92
N VAL A 821 4.42 -20.28 14.05
CA VAL A 821 4.55 -19.34 12.92
C VAL A 821 5.73 -19.64 12.00
N ASP A 822 6.72 -20.40 12.46
CA ASP A 822 7.88 -20.87 11.65
C ASP A 822 7.54 -22.14 10.84
N ASN A 823 6.25 -22.43 10.63
CA ASN A 823 5.80 -23.54 9.78
C ASN A 823 6.25 -23.33 8.32
N ASP A 824 6.36 -24.44 7.59
CA ASP A 824 6.72 -24.44 6.16
C ASP A 824 5.48 -24.25 5.26
N GLU A 825 4.34 -24.79 5.66
CA GLU A 825 3.06 -24.78 4.94
C GLU A 825 1.89 -24.86 5.93
N TYR A 826 0.71 -24.39 5.51
CA TYR A 826 -0.49 -24.39 6.33
C TYR A 826 -1.77 -24.44 5.49
N ASP A 827 -2.89 -24.74 6.14
CA ASP A 827 -4.24 -24.64 5.58
C ASP A 827 -5.26 -24.29 6.68
N GLY A 828 -6.21 -23.40 6.38
CA GLY A 828 -7.31 -23.06 7.27
C GLY A 828 -6.93 -22.38 8.60
N ILE A 829 -5.78 -21.69 8.67
CA ILE A 829 -5.30 -21.00 9.88
C ILE A 829 -5.38 -19.48 9.78
N VAL A 830 -5.23 -18.81 10.92
CA VAL A 830 -4.97 -17.37 11.04
C VAL A 830 -3.73 -17.17 11.90
N LEU A 831 -2.82 -16.28 11.46
CA LEU A 831 -1.70 -15.82 12.29
C LEU A 831 -2.20 -14.77 13.28
N CYS A 832 -1.82 -14.91 14.55
CA CYS A 832 -2.23 -14.00 15.62
C CYS A 832 -1.06 -13.71 16.58
N ASP A 833 -1.27 -12.77 17.48
CA ASP A 833 -0.31 -12.41 18.50
C ASP A 833 -0.41 -13.36 19.70
N ALA A 834 0.73 -13.88 20.15
CA ALA A 834 0.79 -14.71 21.36
C ALA A 834 0.66 -13.87 22.65
N GLY A 835 0.86 -12.56 22.54
CA GLY A 835 0.80 -11.62 23.64
C GLY A 835 0.74 -10.17 23.15
N ARG A 836 0.28 -9.26 24.01
CA ARG A 836 0.08 -7.85 23.64
C ARG A 836 1.33 -7.11 23.18
N VAL A 837 2.51 -7.55 23.64
CA VAL A 837 3.79 -6.86 23.42
C VAL A 837 4.68 -7.61 22.43
N THR A 838 4.79 -8.94 22.58
CA THR A 838 5.67 -9.77 21.77
C THR A 838 5.09 -11.16 21.55
N GLY A 839 5.67 -11.87 20.58
CA GLY A 839 5.34 -13.26 20.26
C GLY A 839 4.17 -13.38 19.31
N ASP A 840 4.25 -14.34 18.41
CA ASP A 840 3.20 -14.66 17.45
C ASP A 840 2.77 -16.12 17.65
N ALA A 841 1.58 -16.46 17.19
CA ALA A 841 0.95 -17.76 17.31
C ALA A 841 0.10 -18.07 16.07
N VAL A 842 -0.37 -19.31 15.99
CA VAL A 842 -1.26 -19.78 14.94
C VAL A 842 -2.56 -20.26 15.55
N ARG A 843 -3.69 -19.78 15.02
CA ARG A 843 -5.03 -20.21 15.41
C ARG A 843 -5.69 -21.01 14.29
N GLY A 844 -6.25 -22.17 14.63
CA GLY A 844 -7.10 -22.92 13.70
C GLY A 844 -8.39 -22.15 13.42
N ALA A 845 -8.60 -21.73 12.17
CA ALA A 845 -9.79 -20.95 11.77
C ALA A 845 -10.97 -21.85 11.37
N VAL A 846 -10.70 -23.12 11.06
CA VAL A 846 -11.71 -24.13 10.77
C VAL A 846 -11.31 -25.48 11.37
N PRO A 847 -12.25 -26.38 11.68
CA PRO A 847 -11.92 -27.74 12.08
C PRO A 847 -11.16 -28.48 10.98
N GLY A 848 -10.05 -29.14 11.35
CA GLY A 848 -9.16 -29.81 10.42
C GLY A 848 -8.10 -28.91 9.78
N ALA A 849 -8.03 -27.63 10.15
CA ALA A 849 -6.92 -26.75 9.81
C ALA A 849 -5.59 -27.36 10.28
N TRP A 850 -4.48 -27.01 9.63
CA TRP A 850 -3.18 -27.57 9.99
C TRP A 850 -2.02 -26.64 9.65
N ILE A 851 -0.91 -26.84 10.36
CA ILE A 851 0.42 -26.35 9.99
C ILE A 851 1.38 -27.52 9.85
N ALA A 852 2.38 -27.37 8.98
CA ALA A 852 3.38 -28.39 8.68
C ALA A 852 4.80 -27.89 8.98
N PHE A 853 5.58 -28.73 9.67
CA PHE A 853 7.03 -28.60 9.79
C PHE A 853 7.67 -29.71 8.96
N ARG A 854 8.35 -29.34 7.87
CA ARG A 854 8.99 -30.29 6.97
C ARG A 854 10.33 -30.76 7.53
N GLU A 855 10.64 -32.03 7.35
CA GLU A 855 11.93 -32.66 7.71
C GLU A 855 12.33 -32.46 9.19
N VAL A 856 11.47 -32.82 10.14
CA VAL A 856 11.78 -32.81 11.59
C VAL A 856 12.50 -34.09 11.97
N ASP A 857 13.70 -33.97 12.55
CA ASP A 857 14.53 -35.09 13.00
C ASP A 857 14.28 -35.41 14.48
N PHE A 858 13.47 -36.43 14.75
CA PHE A 858 13.20 -36.95 16.10
C PHE A 858 14.32 -37.87 16.61
N ALA A 859 15.49 -37.89 15.97
CA ALA A 859 16.65 -38.67 16.36
C ALA A 859 16.31 -40.15 16.64
N GLY A 860 16.64 -40.65 17.83
CA GLY A 860 16.36 -42.03 18.27
C GLY A 860 14.91 -42.28 18.73
N GLY A 861 14.09 -41.22 18.86
CA GLY A 861 12.69 -41.27 19.27
C GLY A 861 12.29 -40.15 20.23
N ALA A 862 11.21 -39.42 19.91
CA ALA A 862 10.58 -38.47 20.83
C ALA A 862 9.57 -39.19 21.75
N ALA A 863 9.70 -38.98 23.05
CA ALA A 863 8.82 -39.61 24.05
C ALA A 863 7.56 -38.80 24.35
N ALA A 864 7.64 -37.47 24.23
CA ALA A 864 6.52 -36.56 24.48
C ALA A 864 6.69 -35.23 23.76
N CYS A 865 5.55 -34.58 23.52
CA CYS A 865 5.46 -33.20 23.05
C CYS A 865 4.65 -32.36 24.06
N ALA A 866 5.09 -31.14 24.33
CA ALA A 866 4.30 -30.11 25.00
C ALA A 866 4.00 -28.98 24.02
N LEU A 867 2.71 -28.71 23.79
CA LEU A 867 2.27 -27.54 23.04
C LEU A 867 1.95 -26.40 24.00
N THR A 868 2.43 -25.19 23.70
CA THR A 868 1.98 -23.98 24.39
C THR A 868 0.72 -23.46 23.70
N VAL A 869 -0.45 -23.60 24.35
CA VAL A 869 -1.75 -23.44 23.72
C VAL A 869 -2.77 -22.68 24.55
N THR A 870 -3.78 -22.13 23.90
CA THR A 870 -4.97 -21.58 24.56
C THR A 870 -6.21 -21.76 23.67
N SER A 871 -7.39 -21.70 24.27
CA SER A 871 -8.68 -21.68 23.56
C SER A 871 -9.75 -21.19 24.51
N THR A 872 -10.59 -20.25 24.08
CA THR A 872 -11.73 -19.78 24.89
C THR A 872 -12.85 -20.81 25.00
N GLU A 873 -12.93 -21.76 24.07
CA GLU A 873 -13.96 -22.81 24.05
C GLU A 873 -13.41 -24.20 24.39
N GLY A 874 -12.08 -24.31 24.57
CA GLY A 874 -11.38 -25.58 24.58
C GLY A 874 -11.26 -26.18 23.17
N GLY A 875 -10.77 -27.40 23.07
CA GLY A 875 -10.65 -28.07 21.77
C GLY A 875 -9.66 -29.22 21.77
N VAL A 876 -9.39 -29.77 20.58
CA VAL A 876 -8.42 -30.85 20.40
C VAL A 876 -7.40 -30.46 19.33
N VAL A 877 -6.14 -30.80 19.59
CA VAL A 877 -5.04 -30.72 18.62
C VAL A 877 -4.41 -32.09 18.47
N THR A 878 -4.17 -32.51 17.24
CA THR A 878 -3.53 -33.79 16.91
C THR A 878 -2.18 -33.54 16.27
N LEU A 879 -1.17 -34.30 16.67
CA LEU A 879 0.14 -34.36 16.02
C LEU A 879 0.17 -35.56 15.09
N ARG A 880 0.40 -35.33 13.80
CA ARG A 880 0.47 -36.37 12.77
C ARG A 880 1.81 -36.36 12.05
N LEU A 881 2.23 -37.53 11.59
CA LEU A 881 3.45 -37.69 10.80
C LEU A 881 3.10 -37.90 9.33
N ASP A 882 3.87 -37.26 8.45
CA ASP A 882 3.92 -37.41 7.00
C ASP A 882 2.66 -37.03 6.18
N ASP A 883 1.48 -36.96 6.79
CA ASP A 883 0.25 -36.47 6.13
C ASP A 883 -0.78 -35.93 7.17
N PRO A 884 -1.44 -34.78 6.92
CA PRO A 884 -2.34 -34.14 7.88
C PRO A 884 -3.68 -34.88 8.07
N LEU A 885 -4.09 -35.74 7.13
CA LEU A 885 -5.39 -36.42 7.14
C LEU A 885 -5.24 -37.91 7.44
N PHE A 886 -4.30 -38.57 6.76
CA PHE A 886 -4.12 -40.02 6.77
C PHE A 886 -2.83 -40.46 7.47
N GLY A 887 -1.96 -39.52 7.81
CA GLY A 887 -0.71 -39.79 8.51
C GLY A 887 -0.91 -40.42 9.88
N PRO A 888 0.02 -41.25 10.36
CA PRO A 888 -0.04 -41.80 11.71
C PRO A 888 -0.19 -40.69 12.76
N VAL A 889 -1.13 -40.87 13.69
CA VAL A 889 -1.28 -39.97 14.84
C VAL A 889 -0.18 -40.29 15.83
N ALA A 890 0.76 -39.37 15.99
CA ALA A 890 1.84 -39.48 16.98
C ALA A 890 1.35 -39.08 18.38
N GLY A 891 0.41 -38.14 18.48
CA GLY A 891 -0.14 -37.71 19.76
C GLY A 891 -1.41 -36.89 19.60
N ALA A 892 -2.21 -36.79 20.66
CA ALA A 892 -3.39 -35.95 20.71
C ALA A 892 -3.47 -35.22 22.04
N LEU A 893 -3.93 -33.97 22.02
CA LEU A 893 -3.99 -33.08 23.17
C LEU A 893 -5.39 -32.49 23.31
N SER A 894 -5.96 -32.52 24.51
CA SER A 894 -7.19 -31.79 24.84
C SER A 894 -6.84 -30.46 25.50
N VAL A 895 -7.32 -29.37 24.92
CA VAL A 895 -7.14 -28.00 25.40
C VAL A 895 -8.37 -27.61 26.21
N ALA A 896 -8.16 -27.20 27.45
CA ALA A 896 -9.23 -26.71 28.31
C ALA A 896 -9.60 -25.26 27.95
N PRO A 897 -10.88 -24.84 28.14
CA PRO A 897 -11.26 -23.45 27.99
C PRO A 897 -10.47 -22.51 28.91
N SER A 898 -9.94 -21.42 28.38
CA SER A 898 -9.30 -20.32 29.10
C SER A 898 -10.23 -19.11 29.22
N ARG A 899 -9.85 -18.13 30.04
CA ARG A 899 -10.64 -16.89 30.22
C ARG A 899 -10.20 -15.80 29.26
N ASP A 900 -8.92 -15.76 28.95
CA ASP A 900 -8.30 -14.77 28.08
C ASP A 900 -7.53 -15.46 26.93
N ARG A 901 -7.48 -14.79 25.77
CA ARG A 901 -6.76 -15.29 24.59
C ARG A 901 -5.23 -15.29 24.74
N TYR A 902 -4.70 -14.67 25.79
CA TYR A 902 -3.28 -14.67 26.13
C TYR A 902 -2.95 -15.63 27.29
N ASP A 903 -3.93 -16.37 27.82
CA ASP A 903 -3.74 -17.43 28.82
C ASP A 903 -3.14 -18.69 28.16
N LEU A 904 -1.94 -18.57 27.59
CA LEU A 904 -1.21 -19.67 26.97
C LEU A 904 -0.64 -20.59 28.05
N VAL A 905 -0.99 -21.87 27.99
CA VAL A 905 -0.56 -22.89 28.94
C VAL A 905 0.11 -24.07 28.24
N PRO A 906 1.17 -24.66 28.81
CA PRO A 906 1.77 -25.87 28.26
C PRO A 906 0.85 -27.07 28.52
N VAL A 907 0.51 -27.81 27.46
CA VAL A 907 -0.23 -29.07 27.52
C VAL A 907 0.63 -30.15 26.89
N ALA A 908 0.91 -31.22 27.65
CA ALA A 908 1.79 -32.30 27.21
C ALA A 908 1.01 -33.57 26.84
N THR A 909 1.54 -34.31 25.87
CA THR A 909 1.04 -35.64 25.46
C THR A 909 2.21 -36.58 25.18
N PRO A 910 2.11 -37.87 25.55
CA PRO A 910 3.08 -38.86 25.09
C PRO A 910 3.02 -38.98 23.57
N LEU A 911 4.16 -39.30 22.96
CA LEU A 911 4.25 -39.56 21.52
C LEU A 911 4.43 -41.05 21.25
N ASP A 912 3.82 -41.52 20.17
CA ASP A 912 4.00 -42.87 19.63
C ASP A 912 4.53 -42.78 18.18
N GLY A 913 5.50 -43.64 17.84
CA GLY A 913 6.04 -43.75 16.49
C GLY A 913 6.87 -42.57 15.96
N ALA A 914 7.14 -41.52 16.74
CA ALA A 914 7.95 -40.37 16.32
C ALA A 914 9.46 -40.64 16.48
N ALA A 915 10.09 -41.28 15.48
CA ALA A 915 11.54 -41.55 15.46
C ALA A 915 12.12 -41.40 14.04
N GLY A 916 13.33 -40.85 13.91
CA GLY A 916 13.90 -40.49 12.61
C GLY A 916 13.31 -39.19 12.04
N VAL A 917 13.46 -39.00 10.72
CA VAL A 917 13.06 -37.77 10.04
C VAL A 917 11.66 -37.90 9.44
N HIS A 918 10.75 -37.01 9.82
CA HIS A 918 9.36 -36.98 9.37
C HIS A 918 8.88 -35.56 9.07
N ASP A 919 7.84 -35.44 8.24
CA ASP A 919 7.07 -34.20 8.21
C ASP A 919 6.08 -34.21 9.39
N LEU A 920 6.13 -33.19 10.24
CA LEU A 920 5.25 -33.07 11.40
C LEU A 920 4.09 -32.13 11.07
N TYR A 921 2.87 -32.60 11.26
CA TYR A 921 1.65 -31.83 11.14
C TYR A 921 1.03 -31.57 12.51
N VAL A 922 0.72 -30.31 12.81
CA VAL A 922 -0.13 -29.91 13.94
C VAL A 922 -1.51 -29.62 13.39
N VAL A 923 -2.47 -30.49 13.70
CA VAL A 923 -3.85 -30.44 13.17
C VAL A 923 -4.79 -29.93 14.24
N PHE A 924 -5.49 -28.85 13.93
CA PHE A 924 -6.49 -28.20 14.78
C PHE A 924 -7.84 -28.88 14.54
N GLU A 925 -8.15 -29.93 15.31
CA GLU A 925 -9.43 -30.66 15.21
C GLU A 925 -10.62 -29.78 15.64
N SER A 926 -10.36 -28.69 16.34
CA SER A 926 -11.35 -27.70 16.77
C SER A 926 -10.93 -26.30 16.34
N GLU A 927 -11.89 -25.52 15.86
CA GLU A 927 -11.70 -24.09 15.59
C GLU A 927 -11.36 -23.32 16.88
N GLY A 928 -10.64 -22.21 16.76
CA GLY A 928 -10.36 -21.27 17.84
C GLY A 928 -9.20 -21.66 18.74
N VAL A 929 -8.69 -22.89 18.65
CA VAL A 929 -7.47 -23.29 19.37
C VAL A 929 -6.26 -22.55 18.78
N THR A 930 -5.51 -21.90 19.67
CA THR A 930 -4.29 -21.16 19.35
C THR A 930 -3.08 -21.92 19.88
N VAL A 931 -2.07 -22.10 19.04
CA VAL A 931 -0.79 -22.77 19.35
C VAL A 931 0.33 -21.76 19.13
N ARG A 932 1.15 -21.53 20.15
CA ARG A 932 2.36 -20.69 20.04
C ARG A 932 3.55 -21.52 19.57
N ASP A 933 3.84 -22.63 20.25
CA ASP A 933 5.01 -23.46 19.99
C ASP A 933 4.78 -24.94 20.37
N ALA A 934 5.69 -25.80 19.90
CA ALA A 934 5.77 -27.22 20.23
C ALA A 934 7.18 -27.59 20.73
N ALA A 935 7.29 -28.10 21.96
CA ALA A 935 8.54 -28.54 22.56
C ALA A 935 8.59 -30.07 22.71
N PHE A 936 9.70 -30.69 22.29
CA PHE A 936 9.86 -32.16 22.28
C PHE A 936 10.89 -32.63 23.29
N THR A 937 10.69 -33.83 23.83
CA THR A 937 11.61 -34.43 24.81
C THR A 937 11.85 -35.92 24.53
N GLU A 938 13.07 -36.38 24.81
CA GLU A 938 13.45 -37.81 24.72
C GLU A 938 13.04 -38.61 25.97
N ALA A 939 12.76 -37.92 27.09
CA ALA A 939 12.38 -38.56 28.35
C ALA A 939 10.85 -38.66 28.49
N ALA A 940 10.36 -39.83 28.94
CA ALA A 940 8.94 -40.01 29.22
C ALA A 940 8.46 -39.02 30.30
N VAL A 941 7.43 -38.24 29.99
CA VAL A 941 6.80 -37.32 30.97
C VAL A 941 6.16 -38.16 32.09
N PRO A 942 6.35 -37.83 33.38
CA PRO A 942 5.68 -38.53 34.46
C PRO A 942 4.16 -38.35 34.30
N GLY A 943 3.44 -39.44 34.06
CA GLY A 943 1.97 -39.40 33.94
C GLY A 943 1.32 -38.83 35.21
N PRO A 944 0.10 -38.27 35.11
CA PRO A 944 -0.62 -37.78 36.28
C PRO A 944 -0.79 -38.94 37.27
N ALA A 945 -0.37 -38.72 38.51
CA ALA A 945 -0.40 -39.73 39.56
C ALA A 945 -1.82 -40.33 39.68
N PRO A 946 -1.97 -41.66 39.70
CA PRO A 946 -3.28 -42.27 39.87
C PRO A 946 -3.86 -41.85 41.22
N VAL A 947 -5.07 -41.31 41.21
CA VAL A 947 -5.83 -41.02 42.43
C VAL A 947 -6.06 -42.33 43.18
N THR A 948 -5.20 -42.60 44.16
CA THR A 948 -5.39 -43.69 45.11
C THR A 948 -6.63 -43.40 45.94
N ARG A 949 -7.66 -44.24 45.79
CA ARG A 949 -8.82 -44.29 46.70
C ARG A 949 -8.34 -44.63 48.11
N GLY A 950 -8.15 -43.61 48.93
CA GLY A 950 -7.92 -43.73 50.38
C GLY A 950 -9.22 -44.07 51.11
N SER A 951 -9.18 -45.19 51.83
CA SER A 951 -10.22 -45.77 52.68
C SER A 951 -10.69 -44.87 53.83
N LYS A 952 -11.98 -45.01 54.16
CA LYS A 952 -12.68 -44.46 55.34
C LYS A 952 -12.06 -44.91 56.68
N GLN A 953 -11.85 -43.95 57.57
CA GLN A 953 -11.94 -43.98 59.06
C GLN A 953 -11.53 -42.56 59.52
N GLY A 954 -12.17 -41.77 60.39
CA GLY A 954 -13.32 -41.85 61.27
C GLY A 954 -13.22 -40.66 62.26
N ALA A 955 -14.35 -40.29 62.91
CA ALA A 955 -14.54 -39.31 64.00
C ALA A 955 -14.81 -37.84 63.60
N LYS A 956 -16.08 -37.39 63.66
CA LYS A 956 -16.75 -36.67 64.79
C LYS A 956 -16.32 -35.19 64.87
N ALA A 957 -17.16 -34.18 65.08
CA ALA A 957 -18.60 -34.01 65.20
C ALA A 957 -18.85 -32.48 65.25
N ALA A 958 -19.96 -31.99 64.71
CA ALA A 958 -20.76 -30.91 65.31
C ALA A 958 -22.03 -30.72 64.47
N ALA A 959 -23.15 -31.03 65.11
CA ALA A 959 -24.49 -30.99 64.56
C ALA A 959 -25.05 -29.56 64.57
N GLY A 960 -25.93 -29.28 63.60
CA GLY A 960 -26.73 -28.05 63.53
C GLY A 960 -27.89 -28.23 62.56
N THR A 961 -28.79 -29.16 62.88
CA THR A 961 -30.06 -29.46 62.18
C THR A 961 -31.15 -28.40 62.35
N ARG A 962 -31.93 -28.14 61.29
CA ARG A 962 -33.42 -28.18 61.20
C ARG A 962 -33.84 -27.75 59.76
N GLN A 963 -34.26 -28.65 58.86
CA GLN A 963 -35.66 -29.08 58.57
C GLN A 963 -36.67 -27.91 58.61
N GLY A 964 -37.48 -27.55 57.60
CA GLY A 964 -38.00 -28.07 56.31
C GLY A 964 -39.26 -27.21 56.00
N PRO A 965 -40.23 -27.56 55.13
CA PRO A 965 -40.22 -28.32 53.89
C PRO A 965 -40.92 -27.58 52.69
N MET A 966 -40.93 -28.28 51.55
CA MET A 966 -41.64 -28.03 50.28
C MET A 966 -43.03 -27.39 50.32
N ARG A 967 -43.38 -26.63 49.25
CA ARG A 967 -44.63 -26.82 48.49
C ARG A 967 -44.60 -26.25 47.06
N LYS A 968 -45.20 -27.04 46.16
CA LYS A 968 -45.51 -26.83 44.74
C LYS A 968 -46.46 -25.65 44.50
N ALA A 969 -46.39 -25.02 43.33
CA ALA A 969 -47.55 -24.78 42.45
C ALA A 969 -47.11 -24.33 41.06
N ALA A 970 -47.93 -24.70 40.07
CA ALA A 970 -47.70 -24.62 38.64
C ALA A 970 -48.43 -23.45 37.97
N ARG A 971 -48.14 -23.29 36.67
CA ARG A 971 -48.96 -22.73 35.56
C ARG A 971 -48.99 -21.21 35.37
N GLY A 972 -48.58 -20.81 34.17
CA GLY A 972 -49.02 -19.57 33.51
C GLY A 972 -48.10 -19.12 32.38
N ALA A 973 -48.34 -19.60 31.16
CA ALA A 973 -48.01 -18.89 29.91
C ALA A 973 -49.35 -18.42 29.29
N PRO A 974 -49.44 -17.53 28.27
CA PRO A 974 -48.38 -16.95 27.42
C PRO A 974 -48.55 -15.44 27.06
N ARG A 975 -47.62 -14.92 26.21
CA ARG A 975 -47.73 -13.84 25.19
C ARG A 975 -46.94 -12.54 25.41
N GLY A 976 -46.29 -12.08 24.32
CA GLY A 976 -45.82 -10.70 24.08
C GLY A 976 -44.30 -10.63 23.86
N THR A 977 -43.78 -10.82 22.63
CA THR A 977 -43.47 -9.80 21.59
C THR A 977 -42.15 -9.04 21.79
N ALA A 978 -41.46 -8.87 20.66
CA ALA A 978 -40.49 -7.84 20.28
C ALA A 978 -38.99 -8.22 20.30
N GLU A 979 -38.53 -8.41 19.07
CA GLU A 979 -37.19 -8.21 18.49
C GLU A 979 -36.49 -6.92 18.95
N GLY A 980 -35.15 -6.92 18.84
CA GLY A 980 -34.30 -5.73 18.82
C GLY A 980 -32.83 -6.06 19.09
N PRO A 981 -31.93 -6.01 18.08
CA PRO A 981 -30.56 -6.49 18.20
C PRO A 981 -29.57 -5.41 18.69
N ARG A 982 -28.44 -5.88 19.23
CA ARG A 982 -27.15 -5.20 19.18
C ARG A 982 -26.22 -6.04 18.32
#